data_AF-A0A011U2B4-F1
#
_entry.id   AF-A0A011U2B4-F1
#
_cell.length_a   1.000
_cell.length_b   1.000
_cell.length_c   1.000
_cell.angle_alpha   90.00
_cell.angle_beta   90.00
_cell.angle_gamma   90.00
#
_symmetry.space_group_name_H-M   'P 1'
#
loop_
_entity.id
_entity.type
_entity.pdbx_description
1 polymer ?
#
loop_
_entity_poly.entity_id
_entity_poly.type
_entity_poly.pdbx_seq_one_letter_code
_entity_poly.pdbx_strand_id
1 'polypeptide(L)'
;MQLQRSPSIAQVENSAEPIFLSDIANFWPGRALLCSTALAALLAMLAPVTPAQAQTVTTDGDVITTPPVSLVPAGVQTTPWSIGNLLIVGESSTGSLDIEDGGVVSSANGGIVGNAATARGVVTVSGLGSVWNTGTAVPSLIVGNFGGGDLNILHQGKVNSDGAVVLGNFEGSSGTIVVNHGGEMTGTGPLIVGQLGAGSLTVWNGAVSSFRGAIGNDAGSGGAVTVTGLISTWTNTDVLVVGGSGSGVLNIENGGRVSNTHSAIGGTPGAVGIVSVSGPGSRWTNNGNVDVGYEGSGTLGVRDGGVVSSFNAYVGTAAGSTGMVTVEDAGSRWSSADLFIGYDGDGALSVLNGGLVISQSSSVGSQLGSIGAALVNGGDSRWSTNDLTIGGAGTGRLDITDGGEVISGIGHIGFSGGANGEVTVDGTGSTWGDINSTNDLYVGVGGNGALSITGGGTVFNSSGFLGSVSGGRGNVTVNGNGSLWNNTAGLYVGQGGAGNLAIENGGRVGNSFAYIGHDIDSTGTVLVDGSGSTWISLNDLSVGEFGTGSLNINAGGTVANWQGYIGNGTDSIGIASVDGAGSTWTNIGELYVGNAGTGSLIVSDGGNVSNTNAAIGAGNAASGEVLVTGSGSAWTNDGLLVVGGQGSGMLTIADGGHVAADNVSIGLNGGQGRINIGDDPVTSIAAAPGTLDTSAIDFAVPNATLAFNHTGVDYTFTPELRSSLVGDGVVDHFSGTTILTANSNTFTGTTNVRGGTLRVDGTLGGSGSTAMVSAGGILGGGGTIGGHVTVGSGGTLAPGSSIGTLNVADATFDASSTYAVELNDGGFVASTNNDLLNASGGVTINGGTLHVTPENGTDDGTTYSPGTYTVITAAGGVTGTFDAVTDDFAFLAFTDGYDASNVFLTSSMDVPSFCLAGYTANQCTTGEGVFSIGSGQLYTAVLNLSTAEAHVALDQLSGEIHASAQTALIDDSRFARETAIDRLRVALEGIAADPNGMSERRIHDGFAFWGQGFGSWGRSELAVLETPLRPGDAEAIRRGADGRGDGDLNLFAADALKWFIRSRIVVERSGSAIGREVVGPEPVVFHDHRIHG
;
A
#
# COMPACT_ATOMS: atom_id res chain seq x y z
N MET A 1 -24.46 -16.49 41.35
CA MET A 1 -25.49 -16.26 42.39
C MET A 1 -26.82 -16.86 41.91
N GLN A 2 -27.64 -17.36 42.83
CA GLN A 2 -28.65 -18.42 42.70
C GLN A 2 -29.91 -18.17 41.82
N LEU A 3 -30.27 -19.20 41.04
CA LEU A 3 -31.54 -19.96 40.93
C LEU A 3 -32.91 -19.32 40.60
N GLN A 4 -33.59 -20.04 39.67
CA GLN A 4 -35.02 -20.47 39.65
C GLN A 4 -36.07 -19.49 39.14
N ARG A 5 -37.17 -19.89 38.49
CA ARG A 5 -37.71 -21.08 37.77
C ARG A 5 -39.09 -20.59 37.27
N SER A 6 -39.57 -21.09 36.13
CA SER A 6 -40.94 -20.97 35.58
C SER A 6 -42.03 -21.49 36.57
N PRO A 7 -43.38 -21.38 36.37
CA PRO A 7 -44.12 -21.90 35.17
C PRO A 7 -45.56 -21.35 34.87
N SER A 8 -46.26 -22.04 33.95
CA SER A 8 -47.73 -22.21 33.71
C SER A 8 -48.19 -21.71 32.32
N ILE A 9 -48.62 -22.54 31.37
CA ILE A 9 -49.83 -23.42 31.24
C ILE A 9 -51.15 -22.65 31.27
N ALA A 10 -51.83 -22.62 30.11
CA ALA A 10 -53.28 -22.54 29.98
C ALA A 10 -53.74 -23.47 28.84
N GLN A 11 -54.86 -24.13 29.08
CA GLN A 11 -55.47 -25.22 28.33
C GLN A 11 -56.87 -24.76 27.83
N VAL A 12 -57.47 -25.52 26.91
CA VAL A 12 -58.93 -25.78 26.71
C VAL A 12 -59.54 -25.42 25.33
N GLU A 13 -59.66 -26.48 24.51
CA GLU A 13 -60.83 -27.09 23.81
C GLU A 13 -61.53 -26.53 22.54
N ASN A 14 -61.56 -27.44 21.56
CA ASN A 14 -62.68 -27.95 20.71
C ASN A 14 -63.39 -27.06 19.67
N SER A 15 -63.29 -27.42 18.38
CA SER A 15 -64.20 -28.40 17.73
C SER A 15 -64.01 -28.53 16.19
N ALA A 16 -64.24 -29.77 15.72
CA ALA A 16 -64.63 -30.23 14.37
C ALA A 16 -63.56 -30.43 13.25
N GLU A 17 -63.28 -31.71 12.99
CA GLU A 17 -62.66 -32.37 11.81
C GLU A 17 -63.68 -32.58 10.63
N PRO A 18 -63.34 -33.14 9.43
CA PRO A 18 -62.13 -33.91 9.06
C PRO A 18 -61.48 -33.57 7.69
N ILE A 19 -60.21 -33.99 7.51
CA ILE A 19 -59.51 -34.07 6.22
C ILE A 19 -58.89 -35.48 6.06
N PHE A 20 -58.98 -36.04 4.85
CA PHE A 20 -58.50 -37.37 4.47
C PHE A 20 -56.99 -37.42 4.18
N LEU A 21 -56.33 -38.37 4.85
CA LEU A 21 -55.30 -39.34 4.42
C LEU A 21 -54.31 -38.98 3.29
N SER A 22 -53.00 -38.93 3.63
CA SER A 22 -52.07 -40.05 3.37
C SER A 22 -50.65 -39.72 3.88
N ASP A 23 -50.18 -40.49 4.87
CA ASP A 23 -48.88 -40.37 5.53
C ASP A 23 -47.79 -41.27 4.91
N ILE A 24 -46.56 -40.77 4.93
CA ILE A 24 -45.30 -41.51 4.96
C ILE A 24 -44.55 -41.03 6.22
N ALA A 25 -44.16 -41.96 7.10
CA ALA A 25 -42.85 -41.99 7.77
C ALA A 25 -42.85 -43.04 8.90
N ASN A 26 -41.73 -43.75 9.07
CA ASN A 26 -41.14 -43.94 10.40
C ASN A 26 -39.77 -44.64 10.34
N PHE A 27 -38.82 -44.08 11.09
CA PHE A 27 -37.52 -44.67 11.47
C PHE A 27 -37.26 -44.34 12.96
N TRP A 28 -37.32 -45.36 13.83
CA TRP A 28 -36.54 -45.74 15.05
C TRP A 28 -35.85 -44.69 15.97
N PRO A 29 -35.34 -45.02 17.19
CA PRO A 29 -35.28 -46.31 17.94
C PRO A 29 -35.61 -46.24 19.47
N GLY A 30 -35.68 -47.41 20.14
CA GLY A 30 -35.07 -47.53 21.49
C GLY A 30 -35.76 -48.36 22.59
N ARG A 31 -35.26 -49.60 22.75
CA ARG A 31 -34.94 -50.34 24.00
C ARG A 31 -35.84 -51.47 24.53
N ALA A 32 -35.16 -52.61 24.63
CA ALA A 32 -35.48 -53.89 25.21
C ALA A 32 -35.52 -53.92 26.74
N LEU A 33 -36.30 -54.85 27.31
CA LEU A 33 -35.78 -55.92 28.20
C LEU A 33 -36.85 -57.01 28.46
N LEU A 34 -36.39 -58.27 28.44
CA LEU A 34 -36.82 -59.47 29.18
C LEU A 34 -37.96 -60.38 28.66
N CYS A 35 -37.51 -61.60 28.34
CA CYS A 35 -38.12 -62.93 28.52
C CYS A 35 -39.35 -63.35 27.71
N SER A 36 -39.13 -64.25 26.75
CA SER A 36 -39.79 -65.56 26.77
C SER A 36 -39.01 -66.61 25.99
N THR A 37 -38.43 -67.55 26.73
CA THR A 37 -38.17 -68.92 26.29
C THR A 37 -39.51 -69.64 26.07
N ALA A 38 -39.54 -70.54 25.08
CA ALA A 38 -40.60 -71.50 24.77
C ALA A 38 -41.69 -71.07 23.77
N LEU A 39 -41.30 -70.92 22.49
CA LEU A 39 -42.14 -71.38 21.37
C LEU A 39 -41.29 -71.74 20.14
N ALA A 40 -40.29 -72.59 20.33
CA ALA A 40 -39.50 -73.20 19.25
C ALA A 40 -39.77 -74.71 19.22
N ALA A 41 -41.01 -75.11 18.91
CA ALA A 41 -41.37 -76.52 18.71
C ALA A 41 -42.73 -76.70 18.00
N LEU A 42 -43.08 -75.93 16.96
CA LEU A 42 -44.17 -76.33 16.04
C LEU A 42 -44.24 -75.52 14.73
N LEU A 43 -43.13 -75.34 14.00
CA LEU A 43 -43.19 -74.92 12.59
C LEU A 43 -42.01 -75.50 11.77
N ALA A 44 -41.67 -76.76 12.10
CA ALA A 44 -40.65 -77.55 11.43
C ALA A 44 -41.27 -78.79 10.78
N MET A 45 -42.31 -78.63 9.96
CA MET A 45 -42.84 -79.71 9.10
C MET A 45 -43.55 -79.12 7.88
N LEU A 46 -42.77 -78.64 6.91
CA LEU A 46 -43.06 -78.55 5.48
C LEU A 46 -41.81 -77.95 4.80
N ALA A 47 -40.70 -78.69 4.87
CA ALA A 47 -39.57 -78.43 4.00
C ALA A 47 -39.99 -78.81 2.57
N PRO A 48 -39.84 -77.94 1.55
CA PRO A 48 -39.59 -78.49 0.24
C PRO A 48 -38.27 -79.26 0.36
N VAL A 49 -38.33 -80.59 0.25
CA VAL A 49 -37.15 -81.41 0.00
C VAL A 49 -36.66 -80.98 -1.38
N THR A 50 -35.78 -79.99 -1.43
CA THR A 50 -34.95 -79.76 -2.59
C THR A 50 -34.03 -80.98 -2.70
N PRO A 51 -33.93 -81.63 -3.86
CA PRO A 51 -33.00 -82.75 -4.02
C PRO A 51 -31.60 -82.28 -3.61
N ALA A 52 -30.89 -83.12 -2.85
CA ALA A 52 -29.47 -82.93 -2.61
C ALA A 52 -28.78 -82.82 -3.97
N GLN A 53 -28.34 -81.61 -4.32
CA GLN A 53 -27.55 -81.42 -5.54
C GLN A 53 -26.28 -82.25 -5.40
N ALA A 54 -25.96 -83.03 -6.43
CA ALA A 54 -24.76 -83.83 -6.42
C ALA A 54 -23.56 -82.88 -6.46
N GLN A 55 -22.63 -83.02 -5.52
CA GLN A 55 -21.35 -82.33 -5.57
C GLN A 55 -20.68 -82.68 -6.89
N THR A 56 -20.35 -81.68 -7.71
CA THR A 56 -19.82 -81.91 -9.06
C THR A 56 -18.52 -81.16 -9.27
N VAL A 57 -17.57 -81.86 -9.86
CA VAL A 57 -16.33 -81.31 -10.39
C VAL A 57 -16.26 -81.79 -11.82
N THR A 58 -16.34 -80.90 -12.81
CA THR A 58 -16.42 -81.27 -14.22
C THR A 58 -15.26 -80.65 -14.97
N THR A 59 -14.55 -81.46 -15.75
CA THR A 59 -13.48 -81.00 -16.65
C THR A 59 -13.93 -81.13 -18.10
N ASP A 60 -13.58 -80.17 -18.94
CA ASP A 60 -13.78 -80.24 -20.39
C ASP A 60 -12.57 -79.69 -21.15
N GLY A 61 -12.33 -80.19 -22.36
CA GLY A 61 -11.20 -79.81 -23.19
C GLY A 61 -9.84 -80.16 -22.57
N ASP A 62 -8.92 -79.21 -22.64
CA ASP A 62 -7.51 -79.40 -22.29
C ASP A 62 -7.22 -79.13 -20.80
N VAL A 63 -7.38 -80.14 -19.95
CA VAL A 63 -7.04 -80.08 -18.52
C VAL A 63 -6.00 -81.15 -18.20
N ILE A 64 -4.88 -80.78 -17.57
CA ILE A 64 -3.78 -81.70 -17.27
C ILE A 64 -3.30 -81.59 -15.82
N THR A 65 -2.61 -82.63 -15.35
CA THR A 65 -1.84 -82.59 -14.09
C THR A 65 -0.36 -82.86 -14.37
N THR A 66 0.57 -82.24 -13.62
CA THR A 66 2.03 -82.41 -13.84
C THR A 66 2.83 -82.35 -12.54
N PRO A 67 3.92 -83.13 -12.35
CA PRO A 67 4.42 -84.29 -13.13
C PRO A 67 3.92 -85.67 -12.64
N PRO A 68 3.86 -86.71 -13.53
CA PRO A 68 4.05 -86.63 -14.98
C PRO A 68 2.88 -85.90 -15.65
N VAL A 69 3.10 -85.37 -16.85
CA VAL A 69 2.03 -84.75 -17.65
C VAL A 69 0.97 -85.79 -17.96
N SER A 70 -0.23 -85.60 -17.42
CA SER A 70 -1.38 -86.50 -17.63
C SER A 70 -2.61 -85.69 -18.00
N LEU A 71 -3.17 -85.97 -19.18
CA LEU A 71 -4.48 -85.45 -19.58
C LEU A 71 -5.56 -85.97 -18.64
N VAL A 72 -6.38 -85.06 -18.12
CA VAL A 72 -7.56 -85.39 -17.31
C VAL A 72 -8.73 -85.67 -18.26
N PRO A 73 -9.41 -86.82 -18.14
CA PRO A 73 -10.55 -87.13 -18.99
C PRO A 73 -11.66 -86.08 -18.86
N ALA A 74 -12.28 -85.70 -19.98
CA ALA A 74 -13.46 -84.85 -19.94
C ALA A 74 -14.63 -85.55 -19.22
N GLY A 75 -15.38 -84.80 -18.41
CA GLY A 75 -16.51 -85.29 -17.61
C GLY A 75 -16.34 -85.06 -16.11
N VAL A 76 -17.19 -85.74 -15.32
CA VAL A 76 -17.26 -85.58 -13.86
C VAL A 76 -16.10 -86.31 -13.18
N GLN A 77 -15.36 -85.59 -12.34
CA GLN A 77 -14.30 -86.08 -11.48
C GLN A 77 -14.82 -86.45 -10.08
N THR A 78 -14.05 -87.25 -9.35
CA THR A 78 -14.37 -87.57 -7.95
C THR A 78 -14.17 -86.36 -7.06
N THR A 79 -15.14 -86.05 -6.19
CA THR A 79 -15.04 -84.99 -5.18
C THR A 79 -14.97 -85.58 -3.76
N PRO A 80 -14.01 -85.17 -2.90
CA PRO A 80 -12.91 -84.24 -3.17
C PRO A 80 -11.89 -84.76 -4.20
N TRP A 81 -11.46 -83.90 -5.12
CA TRP A 81 -10.42 -84.20 -6.09
C TRP A 81 -9.05 -83.73 -5.58
N SER A 82 -8.27 -84.66 -5.04
CA SER A 82 -6.92 -84.38 -4.53
C SER A 82 -5.85 -84.64 -5.57
N ILE A 83 -5.19 -83.57 -6.01
CA ILE A 83 -4.10 -83.57 -6.99
C ILE A 83 -2.80 -83.32 -6.23
N GLY A 84 -1.93 -84.33 -6.16
CA GLY A 84 -0.65 -84.24 -5.45
C GLY A 84 0.39 -83.33 -6.12
N ASN A 85 0.09 -82.78 -7.30
CA ASN A 85 1.00 -81.93 -8.06
C ASN A 85 0.28 -80.69 -8.65
N LEU A 86 0.81 -80.11 -9.73
CA LEU A 86 0.26 -78.92 -10.39
C LEU A 86 -0.95 -79.30 -11.25
N LEU A 87 -2.03 -78.52 -11.14
CA LEU A 87 -3.20 -78.58 -12.02
C LEU A 87 -3.09 -77.49 -13.10
N ILE A 88 -3.24 -77.83 -14.37
CA ILE A 88 -3.25 -76.86 -15.48
C ILE A 88 -4.56 -77.00 -16.25
N VAL A 89 -5.29 -75.89 -16.42
CA VAL A 89 -6.52 -75.77 -17.21
C VAL A 89 -6.20 -74.91 -18.43
N GLY A 90 -6.26 -75.50 -19.63
CA GLY A 90 -5.81 -74.92 -20.89
C GLY A 90 -4.28 -74.92 -21.02
N GLU A 91 -3.67 -76.07 -21.31
CA GLU A 91 -2.20 -76.17 -21.47
C GLU A 91 -1.72 -75.60 -22.82
N SER A 92 -2.30 -76.07 -23.92
CA SER A 92 -1.99 -75.67 -25.30
C SER A 92 -3.23 -75.26 -26.11
N SER A 93 -4.43 -75.61 -25.64
CA SER A 93 -5.71 -75.21 -26.24
C SER A 93 -6.71 -74.76 -25.16
N THR A 94 -8.02 -74.77 -25.47
CA THR A 94 -9.04 -74.37 -24.49
C THR A 94 -9.37 -75.50 -23.53
N GLY A 95 -9.35 -75.22 -22.23
CA GLY A 95 -9.77 -76.14 -21.17
C GLY A 95 -10.70 -75.45 -20.18
N SER A 96 -11.63 -76.20 -19.60
CA SER A 96 -12.57 -75.73 -18.59
C SER A 96 -12.58 -76.64 -17.35
N LEU A 97 -12.74 -76.05 -16.17
CA LEU A 97 -12.98 -76.74 -14.92
C LEU A 97 -14.11 -76.05 -14.15
N ASP A 98 -15.21 -76.75 -13.92
CA ASP A 98 -16.34 -76.27 -13.12
C ASP A 98 -16.41 -77.05 -11.79
N ILE A 99 -16.40 -76.33 -10.67
CA ILE A 99 -16.49 -76.84 -9.30
C ILE A 99 -17.79 -76.31 -8.71
N GLU A 100 -18.80 -77.16 -8.65
CA GLU A 100 -20.17 -76.77 -8.33
C GLU A 100 -20.78 -77.61 -7.19
N ASP A 101 -21.84 -77.06 -6.57
CA ASP A 101 -22.72 -77.76 -5.64
C ASP A 101 -22.02 -78.47 -4.46
N GLY A 102 -20.93 -77.88 -3.93
CA GLY A 102 -20.15 -78.45 -2.83
C GLY A 102 -18.94 -79.27 -3.25
N GLY A 103 -18.56 -79.24 -4.53
CA GLY A 103 -17.37 -79.88 -5.06
C GLY A 103 -16.08 -79.33 -4.44
N VAL A 104 -15.09 -80.18 -4.14
CA VAL A 104 -13.81 -79.74 -3.59
C VAL A 104 -12.66 -80.21 -4.47
N VAL A 105 -11.79 -79.29 -4.88
CA VAL A 105 -10.54 -79.58 -5.60
C VAL A 105 -9.37 -79.09 -4.77
N SER A 106 -8.32 -79.89 -4.65
CA SER A 106 -7.10 -79.52 -3.93
C SER A 106 -5.88 -79.85 -4.78
N SER A 107 -5.09 -78.84 -5.18
CA SER A 107 -3.87 -79.01 -5.97
C SER A 107 -2.62 -78.61 -5.18
N ALA A 108 -1.84 -79.61 -4.76
CA ALA A 108 -0.76 -79.42 -3.78
C ALA A 108 0.39 -78.53 -4.27
N ASN A 109 0.71 -78.54 -5.57
CA ASN A 109 1.77 -77.69 -6.14
C ASN A 109 1.21 -76.51 -6.95
N GLY A 110 -0.03 -76.10 -6.68
CA GLY A 110 -0.65 -74.92 -7.28
C GLY A 110 -1.56 -75.18 -8.47
N GLY A 111 -1.95 -74.11 -9.16
CA GLY A 111 -2.83 -74.13 -10.33
C GLY A 111 -2.40 -73.15 -11.42
N ILE A 112 -2.55 -73.52 -12.69
CA ILE A 112 -2.41 -72.61 -13.84
C ILE A 112 -3.70 -72.64 -14.66
N VAL A 113 -4.25 -71.47 -14.96
CA VAL A 113 -5.41 -71.28 -15.82
C VAL A 113 -4.95 -70.52 -17.06
N GLY A 114 -4.84 -71.18 -18.21
CA GLY A 114 -4.31 -70.61 -19.46
C GLY A 114 -2.79 -70.58 -19.49
N ASN A 115 -2.14 -71.67 -19.89
CA ASN A 115 -0.69 -71.81 -19.84
C ASN A 115 0.01 -71.22 -21.08
N ALA A 116 -0.15 -71.79 -22.28
CA ALA A 116 0.55 -71.36 -23.50
C ALA A 116 -0.10 -70.14 -24.19
N ALA A 117 0.65 -69.45 -25.05
CA ALA A 117 0.26 -68.16 -25.67
C ALA A 117 -1.10 -68.16 -26.42
N THR A 118 -1.51 -69.28 -27.02
CA THR A 118 -2.80 -69.43 -27.72
C THR A 118 -3.85 -70.20 -26.91
N ALA A 119 -3.48 -70.67 -25.71
CA ALA A 119 -4.36 -71.45 -24.85
C ALA A 119 -5.30 -70.54 -24.07
N ARG A 120 -6.50 -71.04 -23.75
CA ARG A 120 -7.45 -70.36 -22.86
C ARG A 120 -7.93 -71.30 -21.77
N GLY A 121 -7.63 -70.99 -20.52
CA GLY A 121 -8.18 -71.70 -19.38
C GLY A 121 -9.40 -70.98 -18.82
N VAL A 122 -10.44 -71.73 -18.47
CA VAL A 122 -11.60 -71.21 -17.74
C VAL A 122 -11.85 -72.06 -16.52
N VAL A 123 -11.98 -71.44 -15.35
CA VAL A 123 -12.33 -72.13 -14.11
C VAL A 123 -13.53 -71.44 -13.47
N THR A 124 -14.55 -72.19 -13.08
CA THR A 124 -15.70 -71.69 -12.33
C THR A 124 -15.78 -72.42 -10.99
N VAL A 125 -15.82 -71.68 -9.88
CA VAL A 125 -16.08 -72.20 -8.54
C VAL A 125 -17.37 -71.56 -8.04
N SER A 126 -18.45 -72.34 -8.00
CA SER A 126 -19.80 -71.80 -7.77
C SER A 126 -20.59 -72.66 -6.78
N GLY A 127 -21.35 -72.01 -5.90
CA GLY A 127 -22.24 -72.69 -4.96
C GLY A 127 -21.63 -72.91 -3.57
N LEU A 128 -22.51 -73.06 -2.57
CA LEU A 128 -22.12 -73.21 -1.17
C LEU A 128 -21.30 -74.48 -0.96
N GLY A 129 -20.11 -74.33 -0.37
CA GLY A 129 -19.21 -75.45 -0.06
C GLY A 129 -18.32 -75.88 -1.24
N SER A 130 -18.46 -75.25 -2.42
CA SER A 130 -17.56 -75.47 -3.55
C SER A 130 -16.22 -74.80 -3.27
N VAL A 131 -15.12 -75.56 -3.26
CA VAL A 131 -13.80 -75.07 -2.86
C VAL A 131 -12.70 -75.50 -3.83
N TRP A 132 -11.83 -74.57 -4.20
CA TRP A 132 -10.53 -74.88 -4.79
C TRP A 132 -9.40 -74.46 -3.84
N ASN A 133 -8.65 -75.44 -3.32
CA ASN A 133 -7.44 -75.20 -2.54
C ASN A 133 -6.22 -75.34 -3.46
N THR A 134 -5.52 -74.25 -3.70
CA THR A 134 -4.20 -74.25 -4.36
C THR A 134 -3.13 -74.20 -3.27
N GLY A 135 -2.14 -75.10 -3.34
CA GLY A 135 -1.12 -75.25 -2.30
C GLY A 135 -0.20 -74.04 -2.08
N THR A 136 0.89 -74.23 -1.35
CA THR A 136 1.80 -73.16 -0.90
C THR A 136 2.97 -72.89 -1.85
N ALA A 137 2.96 -73.47 -3.06
CA ALA A 137 3.97 -73.20 -4.08
C ALA A 137 3.96 -71.71 -4.45
N VAL A 138 5.09 -71.17 -4.95
CA VAL A 138 5.18 -69.75 -5.33
C VAL A 138 5.61 -69.66 -6.80
N PRO A 139 4.75 -69.17 -7.72
CA PRO A 139 3.32 -68.82 -7.50
C PRO A 139 2.44 -70.07 -7.26
N SER A 140 1.39 -69.91 -6.45
CA SER A 140 0.43 -70.98 -6.11
C SER A 140 -0.74 -71.02 -7.08
N LEU A 141 -1.11 -69.89 -7.66
CA LEU A 141 -2.16 -69.79 -8.66
C LEU A 141 -1.75 -68.77 -9.71
N ILE A 142 -1.70 -69.20 -10.97
CA ILE A 142 -1.50 -68.33 -12.12
C ILE A 142 -2.77 -68.34 -12.96
N VAL A 143 -3.31 -67.16 -13.27
CA VAL A 143 -4.42 -66.97 -14.19
C VAL A 143 -3.90 -66.15 -15.38
N GLY A 144 -3.83 -66.75 -16.56
CA GLY A 144 -3.15 -66.19 -17.73
C GLY A 144 -1.62 -66.21 -17.56
N ASN A 145 -0.98 -67.35 -17.86
CA ASN A 145 0.47 -67.48 -17.79
C ASN A 145 1.13 -66.80 -19.01
N PHE A 146 1.15 -67.48 -20.17
CA PHE A 146 1.46 -66.88 -21.47
C PHE A 146 0.20 -66.60 -22.31
N GLY A 147 -0.90 -67.31 -22.04
CA GLY A 147 -2.19 -67.18 -22.76
C GLY A 147 -3.29 -66.48 -21.95
N GLY A 148 -4.55 -66.81 -22.25
CA GLY A 148 -5.72 -66.26 -21.56
C GLY A 148 -6.21 -67.14 -20.42
N GLY A 149 -6.47 -66.58 -19.24
CA GLY A 149 -7.07 -67.30 -18.12
C GLY A 149 -8.26 -66.56 -17.53
N ASP A 150 -9.35 -67.26 -17.26
CA ASP A 150 -10.53 -66.73 -16.58
C ASP A 150 -10.87 -67.59 -15.37
N LEU A 151 -10.98 -66.99 -14.19
CA LEU A 151 -11.40 -67.66 -12.95
C LEU A 151 -12.61 -66.93 -12.35
N ASN A 152 -13.75 -67.61 -12.29
CA ASN A 152 -15.01 -67.11 -11.76
C ASN A 152 -15.30 -67.75 -10.40
N ILE A 153 -15.41 -66.96 -9.34
CA ILE A 153 -15.74 -67.40 -7.98
C ILE A 153 -17.11 -66.82 -7.63
N LEU A 154 -18.15 -67.64 -7.72
CA LEU A 154 -19.54 -67.21 -7.74
C LEU A 154 -20.36 -67.86 -6.62
N HIS A 155 -21.49 -67.28 -6.24
CA HIS A 155 -22.54 -67.92 -5.44
C HIS A 155 -22.04 -68.65 -4.17
N GLN A 156 -21.17 -68.02 -3.36
CA GLN A 156 -20.53 -68.59 -2.16
C GLN A 156 -19.46 -69.68 -2.41
N GLY A 157 -19.00 -69.84 -3.66
CA GLY A 157 -17.81 -70.61 -3.97
C GLY A 157 -16.55 -69.99 -3.36
N LYS A 158 -15.54 -70.82 -3.09
CA LYS A 158 -14.32 -70.38 -2.40
C LYS A 158 -13.03 -70.82 -3.08
N VAL A 159 -12.07 -69.92 -3.18
CA VAL A 159 -10.68 -70.25 -3.59
C VAL A 159 -9.74 -69.92 -2.44
N ASN A 160 -8.96 -70.90 -2.01
CA ASN A 160 -7.93 -70.77 -0.98
C ASN A 160 -6.55 -70.87 -1.63
N SER A 161 -5.74 -69.82 -1.52
CA SER A 161 -4.40 -69.76 -2.10
C SER A 161 -3.40 -69.13 -1.13
N ASP A 162 -2.59 -69.95 -0.48
CA ASP A 162 -1.61 -69.48 0.51
C ASP A 162 -0.31 -68.93 -0.10
N GLY A 163 0.00 -69.28 -1.36
CA GLY A 163 1.11 -68.68 -2.10
C GLY A 163 0.71 -67.46 -2.93
N ALA A 164 1.61 -67.02 -3.82
CA ALA A 164 1.33 -65.87 -4.70
C ALA A 164 0.27 -66.20 -5.75
N VAL A 165 -0.71 -65.31 -5.89
CA VAL A 165 -1.72 -65.34 -6.95
C VAL A 165 -1.32 -64.32 -8.01
N VAL A 166 -1.18 -64.76 -9.26
CA VAL A 166 -0.69 -63.93 -10.36
C VAL A 166 -1.71 -63.92 -11.51
N LEU A 167 -2.11 -62.73 -11.95
CA LEU A 167 -2.93 -62.52 -13.14
C LEU A 167 -2.08 -61.88 -14.24
N GLY A 168 -1.99 -62.49 -15.42
CA GLY A 168 -1.19 -61.96 -16.53
C GLY A 168 0.31 -62.05 -16.26
N ASN A 169 0.85 -63.26 -16.18
CA ASN A 169 2.23 -63.53 -15.73
C ASN A 169 3.31 -63.00 -16.70
N PHE A 170 3.16 -63.26 -18.00
CA PHE A 170 4.12 -62.88 -19.05
C PHE A 170 3.57 -61.83 -20.03
N GLU A 171 4.47 -61.19 -20.77
CA GLU A 171 4.11 -60.23 -21.82
C GLU A 171 3.12 -60.84 -22.83
N GLY A 172 2.06 -60.09 -23.16
CA GLY A 172 1.01 -60.52 -24.08
C GLY A 172 -0.05 -61.46 -23.49
N SER A 173 0.09 -61.93 -22.24
CA SER A 173 -0.90 -62.77 -21.58
C SER A 173 -2.01 -61.95 -20.90
N SER A 174 -3.15 -62.59 -20.61
CA SER A 174 -4.29 -61.94 -19.95
C SER A 174 -4.91 -62.83 -18.89
N GLY A 175 -4.99 -62.34 -17.65
CA GLY A 175 -5.64 -63.04 -16.54
C GLY A 175 -6.83 -62.28 -15.97
N THR A 176 -7.97 -62.96 -15.81
CA THR A 176 -9.18 -62.38 -15.23
C THR A 176 -9.65 -63.19 -14.02
N ILE A 177 -9.89 -62.52 -12.90
CA ILE A 177 -10.62 -63.09 -11.76
C ILE A 177 -11.90 -62.29 -11.52
N VAL A 178 -13.04 -62.98 -11.38
CA VAL A 178 -14.31 -62.38 -10.97
C VAL A 178 -14.79 -63.05 -9.70
N VAL A 179 -14.97 -62.28 -8.63
CA VAL A 179 -15.52 -62.72 -7.34
C VAL A 179 -16.88 -62.09 -7.16
N ASN A 180 -17.95 -62.91 -7.19
CA ASN A 180 -19.32 -62.40 -7.20
C ASN A 180 -20.30 -63.20 -6.31
N HIS A 181 -21.42 -62.59 -5.93
CA HIS A 181 -22.57 -63.22 -5.25
C HIS A 181 -22.18 -64.04 -4.00
N GLY A 182 -21.39 -63.46 -3.11
CA GLY A 182 -20.91 -64.10 -1.88
C GLY A 182 -19.68 -64.98 -2.07
N GLY A 183 -19.10 -65.04 -3.28
CA GLY A 183 -17.83 -65.73 -3.51
C GLY A 183 -16.69 -65.19 -2.65
N GLU A 184 -15.77 -66.07 -2.27
CA GLU A 184 -14.62 -65.73 -1.43
C GLU A 184 -13.30 -66.18 -2.06
N MET A 185 -12.32 -65.29 -2.07
CA MET A 185 -10.93 -65.65 -2.32
C MET A 185 -10.12 -65.29 -1.09
N THR A 186 -9.48 -66.29 -0.48
CA THR A 186 -8.64 -66.06 0.70
C THR A 186 -7.25 -66.58 0.50
N GLY A 187 -6.25 -65.80 0.91
CA GLY A 187 -4.86 -66.19 0.77
C GLY A 187 -3.93 -65.47 1.74
N THR A 188 -2.83 -66.15 2.10
CA THR A 188 -1.74 -65.60 2.91
C THR A 188 -0.56 -65.08 2.07
N GLY A 189 -0.61 -65.24 0.75
CA GLY A 189 0.40 -64.73 -0.18
C GLY A 189 0.03 -63.40 -0.85
N PRO A 190 0.93 -62.85 -1.69
CA PRO A 190 0.66 -61.65 -2.47
C PRO A 190 -0.32 -61.93 -3.62
N LEU A 191 -1.17 -60.96 -3.92
CA LEU A 191 -2.04 -60.93 -5.09
C LEU A 191 -1.50 -59.89 -6.09
N ILE A 192 -1.09 -60.38 -7.25
CA ILE A 192 -0.47 -59.59 -8.32
C ILE A 192 -1.43 -59.56 -9.51
N VAL A 193 -1.91 -58.38 -9.85
CA VAL A 193 -2.84 -58.12 -10.96
C VAL A 193 -2.08 -57.39 -12.07
N GLY A 194 -1.70 -58.12 -13.12
CA GLY A 194 -0.81 -57.66 -14.18
C GLY A 194 0.64 -57.71 -13.70
N GLN A 195 1.31 -58.85 -13.91
CA GLN A 195 2.74 -58.99 -13.59
C GLN A 195 3.60 -58.40 -14.71
N LEU A 196 3.73 -59.09 -15.84
CA LEU A 196 4.30 -58.56 -17.10
C LEU A 196 3.22 -58.39 -18.19
N GLY A 197 2.06 -59.07 -18.04
CA GLY A 197 0.93 -59.01 -18.96
C GLY A 197 -0.24 -58.17 -18.43
N ALA A 198 -1.43 -58.45 -18.95
CA ALA A 198 -2.68 -57.80 -18.51
C ALA A 198 -3.36 -58.61 -17.38
N GLY A 199 -3.75 -57.96 -16.29
CA GLY A 199 -4.51 -58.57 -15.20
C GLY A 199 -5.77 -57.78 -14.86
N SER A 200 -6.87 -58.49 -14.58
CA SER A 200 -8.13 -57.89 -14.17
C SER A 200 -8.76 -58.64 -12.99
N LEU A 201 -9.08 -57.93 -11.91
CA LEU A 201 -9.87 -58.45 -10.79
C LEU A 201 -11.15 -57.63 -10.60
N THR A 202 -12.30 -58.30 -10.54
CA THR A 202 -13.57 -57.68 -10.16
C THR A 202 -14.13 -58.36 -8.91
N VAL A 203 -14.42 -57.57 -7.87
CA VAL A 203 -15.08 -58.01 -6.65
C VAL A 203 -16.44 -57.33 -6.55
N TRP A 204 -17.51 -58.11 -6.68
CA TRP A 204 -18.88 -57.61 -6.64
C TRP A 204 -19.75 -58.44 -5.70
N ASN A 205 -20.23 -57.86 -4.59
CA ASN A 205 -20.87 -58.59 -3.50
C ASN A 205 -20.07 -59.82 -3.02
N GLY A 206 -18.73 -59.75 -3.03
CA GLY A 206 -17.83 -60.85 -2.65
C GLY A 206 -16.66 -60.37 -1.81
N ALA A 207 -15.79 -61.28 -1.37
CA ALA A 207 -14.66 -60.94 -0.50
C ALA A 207 -13.33 -61.49 -1.03
N VAL A 208 -12.30 -60.65 -1.01
CA VAL A 208 -10.92 -61.02 -1.34
C VAL A 208 -10.00 -60.64 -0.18
N SER A 209 -9.12 -61.56 0.24
CA SER A 209 -8.04 -61.26 1.17
C SER A 209 -6.68 -61.72 0.64
N SER A 210 -5.67 -60.89 0.88
CA SER A 210 -4.28 -61.12 0.48
C SER A 210 -3.31 -60.56 1.51
N PHE A 211 -2.07 -61.03 1.52
CA PHE A 211 -1.02 -60.41 2.32
C PHE A 211 -0.64 -59.04 1.75
N ARG A 212 -0.28 -58.99 0.47
CA ARG A 212 0.07 -57.76 -0.27
C ARG A 212 -0.75 -57.70 -1.56
N GLY A 213 -1.14 -56.50 -1.97
CA GLY A 213 -1.74 -56.24 -3.28
C GLY A 213 -0.76 -55.50 -4.20
N ALA A 214 -0.65 -55.93 -5.46
CA ALA A 214 0.12 -55.23 -6.48
C ALA A 214 -0.66 -55.19 -7.79
N ILE A 215 -0.80 -54.00 -8.38
CA ILE A 215 -1.54 -53.78 -9.64
C ILE A 215 -0.57 -53.13 -10.65
N GLY A 216 -0.35 -53.77 -11.80
CA GLY A 216 0.63 -53.32 -12.80
C GLY A 216 2.07 -53.37 -12.28
N ASN A 217 2.55 -54.58 -11.95
CA ASN A 217 3.76 -54.78 -11.15
C ASN A 217 5.06 -54.44 -11.90
N ASP A 218 5.22 -54.91 -13.13
CA ASP A 218 6.46 -54.74 -13.90
C ASP A 218 6.28 -53.77 -15.08
N ALA A 219 7.38 -53.30 -15.65
CA ALA A 219 7.37 -52.35 -16.76
C ALA A 219 6.60 -52.90 -17.97
N GLY A 220 5.73 -52.08 -18.56
CA GLY A 220 4.88 -52.46 -19.69
C GLY A 220 3.62 -53.26 -19.34
N SER A 221 3.46 -53.70 -18.08
CA SER A 221 2.27 -54.41 -17.61
C SER A 221 1.07 -53.49 -17.36
N GLY A 222 -0.13 -54.07 -17.43
CA GLY A 222 -1.39 -53.38 -17.13
C GLY A 222 -2.23 -54.16 -16.13
N GLY A 223 -2.53 -53.56 -14.99
CA GLY A 223 -3.41 -54.14 -13.97
C GLY A 223 -4.65 -53.29 -13.73
N ALA A 224 -5.81 -53.94 -13.57
CA ALA A 224 -7.05 -53.28 -13.20
C ALA A 224 -7.78 -54.05 -12.09
N VAL A 225 -8.20 -53.35 -11.04
CA VAL A 225 -9.01 -53.90 -9.96
C VAL A 225 -10.26 -53.04 -9.77
N THR A 226 -11.43 -53.67 -9.67
CA THR A 226 -12.69 -53.01 -9.32
C THR A 226 -13.33 -53.69 -8.14
N VAL A 227 -13.58 -52.95 -7.06
CA VAL A 227 -14.30 -53.40 -5.86
C VAL A 227 -15.60 -52.62 -5.76
N THR A 228 -16.73 -53.28 -6.02
CA THR A 228 -18.03 -52.61 -6.21
C THR A 228 -19.16 -53.30 -5.47
N GLY A 229 -20.05 -52.56 -4.82
CA GLY A 229 -21.20 -53.11 -4.07
C GLY A 229 -21.03 -53.12 -2.55
N LEU A 230 -22.15 -53.00 -1.82
CA LEU A 230 -22.21 -52.66 -0.39
C LEU A 230 -21.46 -53.62 0.56
N ILE A 231 -21.32 -54.89 0.18
CA ILE A 231 -20.65 -55.92 0.99
C ILE A 231 -19.30 -56.34 0.41
N SER A 232 -18.87 -55.73 -0.70
CA SER A 232 -17.62 -56.10 -1.37
C SER A 232 -16.42 -55.66 -0.57
N THR A 233 -15.51 -56.58 -0.31
CA THR A 233 -14.28 -56.29 0.42
C THR A 233 -13.06 -56.77 -0.31
N TRP A 234 -12.02 -55.93 -0.30
CA TRP A 234 -10.65 -56.37 -0.54
C TRP A 234 -9.75 -55.94 0.61
N THR A 235 -9.27 -56.92 1.36
CA THR A 235 -8.42 -56.69 2.53
C THR A 235 -7.01 -57.17 2.25
N ASN A 236 -6.06 -56.24 2.23
CA ASN A 236 -4.64 -56.51 2.28
C ASN A 236 -4.17 -56.37 3.73
N THR A 237 -3.39 -57.33 4.24
CA THR A 237 -2.83 -57.24 5.60
C THR A 237 -1.52 -56.47 5.65
N ASP A 238 -0.95 -56.12 4.49
CA ASP A 238 0.27 -55.34 4.32
C ASP A 238 0.10 -54.26 3.22
N VAL A 239 1.13 -54.01 2.41
CA VAL A 239 1.17 -52.96 1.38
C VAL A 239 0.17 -53.21 0.24
N LEU A 240 -0.40 -52.13 -0.28
CA LEU A 240 -1.11 -52.10 -1.56
C LEU A 240 -0.36 -51.18 -2.55
N VAL A 241 0.14 -51.74 -3.65
CA VAL A 241 0.84 -50.97 -4.70
C VAL A 241 -0.05 -50.87 -5.94
N VAL A 242 -0.28 -49.66 -6.42
CA VAL A 242 -1.02 -49.37 -7.65
C VAL A 242 -0.10 -48.69 -8.66
N GLY A 243 0.19 -49.36 -9.77
CA GLY A 243 1.24 -48.98 -10.71
C GLY A 243 2.62 -49.18 -10.09
N GLY A 244 3.07 -50.44 -9.98
CA GLY A 244 4.39 -50.78 -9.41
C GLY A 244 5.52 -50.25 -10.28
N SER A 245 5.75 -50.88 -11.43
CA SER A 245 6.61 -50.40 -12.52
C SER A 245 5.86 -50.24 -13.85
N GLY A 246 4.61 -50.71 -13.91
CA GLY A 246 3.72 -50.59 -15.06
C GLY A 246 2.57 -49.62 -14.79
N SER A 247 1.42 -49.89 -15.42
CA SER A 247 0.19 -49.11 -15.23
C SER A 247 -0.79 -49.89 -14.34
N GLY A 248 -1.24 -49.28 -13.25
CA GLY A 248 -2.22 -49.87 -12.34
C GLY A 248 -3.44 -49.00 -12.11
N VAL A 249 -4.63 -49.61 -12.10
CA VAL A 249 -5.90 -48.93 -11.83
C VAL A 249 -6.66 -49.65 -10.72
N LEU A 250 -7.13 -48.91 -9.72
CA LEU A 250 -8.03 -49.39 -8.67
C LEU A 250 -9.28 -48.52 -8.59
N ASN A 251 -10.44 -49.13 -8.79
CA ASN A 251 -11.74 -48.49 -8.63
C ASN A 251 -12.46 -49.07 -7.41
N ILE A 252 -12.90 -48.20 -6.50
CA ILE A 252 -13.68 -48.52 -5.30
C ILE A 252 -15.00 -47.79 -5.42
N GLU A 253 -16.06 -48.53 -5.71
CA GLU A 253 -17.32 -47.96 -6.18
C GLU A 253 -18.54 -48.54 -5.47
N ASN A 254 -19.66 -47.79 -5.47
CA ASN A 254 -20.98 -48.27 -5.06
C ASN A 254 -21.02 -49.03 -3.72
N GLY A 255 -20.30 -48.56 -2.69
CA GLY A 255 -20.25 -49.19 -1.37
C GLY A 255 -19.11 -50.19 -1.16
N GLY A 256 -18.23 -50.37 -2.15
CA GLY A 256 -17.06 -51.23 -2.06
C GLY A 256 -16.08 -50.77 -0.97
N ARG A 257 -15.35 -51.72 -0.38
CA ARG A 257 -14.43 -51.46 0.73
C ARG A 257 -13.06 -52.06 0.50
N VAL A 258 -12.03 -51.22 0.58
CA VAL A 258 -10.63 -51.66 0.52
C VAL A 258 -9.93 -51.28 1.83
N SER A 259 -9.06 -52.16 2.32
CA SER A 259 -8.22 -51.87 3.48
C SER A 259 -6.81 -52.43 3.34
N ASN A 260 -5.83 -51.70 3.87
CA ASN A 260 -4.42 -52.09 3.87
C ASN A 260 -3.62 -51.33 4.96
N THR A 261 -2.34 -51.65 5.13
CA THR A 261 -1.47 -50.97 6.11
C THR A 261 -0.63 -49.84 5.53
N HIS A 262 -0.19 -49.94 4.27
CA HIS A 262 0.55 -48.89 3.55
C HIS A 262 0.17 -48.92 2.08
N SER A 263 0.28 -47.79 1.38
CA SER A 263 -0.03 -47.73 -0.05
C SER A 263 0.94 -46.88 -0.82
N ALA A 264 1.32 -47.37 -2.00
CA ALA A 264 2.10 -46.63 -2.97
C ALA A 264 1.36 -46.59 -4.31
N ILE A 265 1.04 -45.38 -4.78
CA ILE A 265 0.43 -45.13 -6.09
C ILE A 265 1.52 -44.52 -6.99
N GLY A 266 1.90 -45.19 -8.08
CA GLY A 266 3.07 -44.82 -8.88
C GLY A 266 4.37 -45.20 -8.16
N GLY A 267 4.64 -46.50 -8.03
CA GLY A 267 5.63 -47.07 -7.12
C GLY A 267 7.09 -46.95 -7.52
N THR A 268 7.42 -46.76 -8.79
CA THR A 268 8.80 -46.61 -9.29
C THR A 268 8.86 -45.54 -10.40
N PRO A 269 10.05 -45.05 -10.80
CA PRO A 269 10.16 -44.02 -11.84
C PRO A 269 9.53 -44.46 -13.16
N GLY A 270 8.63 -43.64 -13.69
CA GLY A 270 7.88 -43.92 -14.94
C GLY A 270 6.64 -44.79 -14.76
N ALA A 271 6.37 -45.34 -13.57
CA ALA A 271 5.14 -46.07 -13.27
C ALA A 271 3.94 -45.12 -13.16
N VAL A 272 2.74 -45.62 -13.49
CA VAL A 272 1.49 -44.85 -13.42
C VAL A 272 0.48 -45.61 -12.56
N GLY A 273 0.07 -44.99 -11.45
CA GLY A 273 -0.96 -45.52 -10.56
C GLY A 273 -2.18 -44.61 -10.52
N ILE A 274 -3.38 -45.18 -10.64
CA ILE A 274 -4.64 -44.43 -10.56
C ILE A 274 -5.58 -45.14 -9.58
N VAL A 275 -6.07 -44.39 -8.59
CA VAL A 275 -7.08 -44.85 -7.63
C VAL A 275 -8.30 -43.94 -7.67
N SER A 276 -9.49 -44.53 -7.77
CA SER A 276 -10.77 -43.82 -7.68
C SER A 276 -11.62 -44.40 -6.55
N VAL A 277 -12.10 -43.54 -5.66
CA VAL A 277 -13.05 -43.88 -4.59
C VAL A 277 -14.31 -43.04 -4.80
N SER A 278 -15.33 -43.64 -5.40
CA SER A 278 -16.55 -42.93 -5.80
C SER A 278 -17.82 -43.62 -5.32
N GLY A 279 -18.81 -42.83 -4.95
CA GLY A 279 -20.16 -43.27 -4.65
C GLY A 279 -20.43 -43.47 -3.15
N PRO A 280 -21.70 -43.36 -2.72
CA PRO A 280 -22.07 -43.46 -1.31
C PRO A 280 -21.62 -44.77 -0.66
N GLY A 281 -20.91 -44.65 0.46
CA GLY A 281 -20.45 -45.79 1.26
C GLY A 281 -19.19 -46.47 0.76
N SER A 282 -18.66 -46.08 -0.41
CA SER A 282 -17.36 -46.54 -0.91
C SER A 282 -16.26 -46.04 0.02
N ARG A 283 -15.39 -46.95 0.45
CA ARG A 283 -14.39 -46.64 1.48
C ARG A 283 -13.04 -47.27 1.24
N TRP A 284 -12.00 -46.46 1.40
CA TRP A 284 -10.63 -46.93 1.50
C TRP A 284 -10.05 -46.61 2.88
N THR A 285 -9.69 -47.65 3.64
CA THR A 285 -9.09 -47.50 4.97
C THR A 285 -7.64 -47.97 4.95
N ASN A 286 -6.71 -47.03 5.03
CA ASN A 286 -5.29 -47.31 5.17
C ASN A 286 -4.86 -46.99 6.62
N ASN A 287 -4.25 -47.96 7.30
CA ASN A 287 -3.82 -47.80 8.70
C ASN A 287 -2.40 -47.23 8.87
N GLY A 288 -1.71 -46.91 7.77
CA GLY A 288 -0.39 -46.29 7.72
C GLY A 288 -0.34 -45.22 6.63
N ASN A 289 0.74 -45.18 5.84
CA ASN A 289 0.93 -44.13 4.84
C ASN A 289 0.12 -44.38 3.56
N VAL A 290 -0.48 -43.33 3.02
CA VAL A 290 -0.90 -43.25 1.61
C VAL A 290 0.09 -42.37 0.86
N ASP A 291 0.90 -42.97 -0.01
CA ASP A 291 1.85 -42.30 -0.89
C ASP A 291 1.25 -42.17 -2.30
N VAL A 292 0.95 -40.94 -2.71
CA VAL A 292 0.42 -40.61 -4.05
C VAL A 292 1.55 -40.02 -4.86
N GLY A 293 2.03 -40.75 -5.88
CA GLY A 293 3.27 -40.43 -6.58
C GLY A 293 4.46 -40.74 -5.69
N TYR A 294 4.73 -42.03 -5.44
CA TYR A 294 5.82 -42.45 -4.56
C TYR A 294 7.18 -42.13 -5.18
N GLU A 295 7.51 -42.76 -6.31
CA GLU A 295 8.67 -42.45 -7.17
C GLU A 295 8.25 -42.17 -8.63
N GLY A 296 7.02 -42.55 -9.00
CA GLY A 296 6.43 -42.34 -10.32
C GLY A 296 5.31 -41.31 -10.32
N SER A 297 4.29 -41.54 -11.16
CA SER A 297 3.09 -40.72 -11.23
C SER A 297 1.92 -41.41 -10.53
N GLY A 298 1.32 -40.74 -9.55
CA GLY A 298 0.16 -41.25 -8.83
C GLY A 298 -1.02 -40.29 -8.85
N THR A 299 -2.22 -40.84 -8.99
CA THR A 299 -3.47 -40.07 -8.94
C THR A 299 -4.47 -40.73 -7.99
N LEU A 300 -5.07 -39.94 -7.10
CA LEU A 300 -6.17 -40.34 -6.22
C LEU A 300 -7.37 -39.42 -6.40
N GLY A 301 -8.52 -39.98 -6.77
CA GLY A 301 -9.80 -39.28 -6.80
C GLY A 301 -10.75 -39.76 -5.71
N VAL A 302 -11.36 -38.84 -4.97
CA VAL A 302 -12.40 -39.10 -3.97
C VAL A 302 -13.63 -38.28 -4.35
N ARG A 303 -14.70 -38.95 -4.79
CA ARG A 303 -15.85 -38.32 -5.47
C ARG A 303 -17.18 -38.88 -5.00
N ASP A 304 -18.28 -38.19 -5.30
CA ASP A 304 -19.66 -38.69 -5.12
C ASP A 304 -19.96 -39.32 -3.73
N GLY A 305 -19.39 -38.80 -2.64
CA GLY A 305 -19.58 -39.35 -1.30
C GLY A 305 -18.61 -40.46 -0.89
N GLY A 306 -17.52 -40.65 -1.63
CA GLY A 306 -16.44 -41.58 -1.30
C GLY A 306 -15.63 -41.15 -0.06
N VAL A 307 -15.08 -42.11 0.68
CA VAL A 307 -14.34 -41.84 1.92
C VAL A 307 -12.97 -42.52 1.93
N VAL A 308 -11.92 -41.73 2.17
CA VAL A 308 -10.55 -42.21 2.37
C VAL A 308 -10.07 -41.84 3.77
N SER A 309 -9.42 -42.78 4.45
CA SER A 309 -8.71 -42.49 5.71
C SER A 309 -7.30 -43.08 5.69
N SER A 310 -6.31 -42.31 6.12
CA SER A 310 -4.92 -42.73 6.28
C SER A 310 -4.37 -42.35 7.67
N PHE A 311 -3.25 -42.94 8.09
CA PHE A 311 -2.50 -42.40 9.22
C PHE A 311 -1.68 -41.19 8.76
N ASN A 312 -0.81 -41.36 7.77
CA ASN A 312 -0.10 -40.25 7.12
C ASN A 312 -0.42 -40.22 5.63
N ALA A 313 -0.25 -39.06 5.01
CA ALA A 313 -0.41 -38.87 3.58
C ALA A 313 0.77 -38.09 3.01
N TYR A 314 1.35 -38.60 1.92
CA TYR A 314 2.40 -37.96 1.15
C TYR A 314 1.97 -37.88 -0.31
N VAL A 315 1.98 -36.67 -0.88
CA VAL A 315 1.63 -36.42 -2.28
C VAL A 315 2.86 -35.84 -2.96
N GLY A 316 3.41 -36.52 -3.96
CA GLY A 316 4.73 -36.22 -4.52
C GLY A 316 5.84 -36.57 -3.53
N THR A 317 6.03 -37.86 -3.27
CA THR A 317 6.84 -38.36 -2.14
C THR A 317 8.34 -38.24 -2.37
N ALA A 318 8.86 -38.58 -3.56
CA ALA A 318 10.29 -38.55 -3.88
C ALA A 318 10.64 -37.48 -4.93
N ALA A 319 11.89 -37.01 -4.96
CA ALA A 319 12.39 -36.11 -6.00
C ALA A 319 12.05 -36.61 -7.43
N GLY A 320 11.42 -35.75 -8.23
CA GLY A 320 11.00 -36.06 -9.60
C GLY A 320 9.71 -36.88 -9.74
N SER A 321 9.09 -37.29 -8.63
CA SER A 321 7.75 -37.91 -8.63
C SER A 321 6.64 -36.87 -8.76
N THR A 322 5.45 -37.30 -9.19
CA THR A 322 4.26 -36.45 -9.28
C THR A 322 3.06 -37.12 -8.60
N GLY A 323 2.51 -36.46 -7.59
CA GLY A 323 1.28 -36.86 -6.91
C GLY A 323 0.13 -35.90 -7.17
N MET A 324 -1.05 -36.43 -7.48
CA MET A 324 -2.26 -35.62 -7.66
C MET A 324 -3.43 -36.20 -6.89
N VAL A 325 -4.08 -35.37 -6.07
CA VAL A 325 -5.27 -35.74 -5.31
C VAL A 325 -6.42 -34.78 -5.58
N THR A 326 -7.61 -35.32 -5.83
CA THR A 326 -8.85 -34.54 -5.92
C THR A 326 -9.87 -35.10 -4.93
N VAL A 327 -10.41 -34.24 -4.08
CA VAL A 327 -11.54 -34.53 -3.19
C VAL A 327 -12.68 -33.61 -3.60
N GLU A 328 -13.72 -34.14 -4.22
CA GLU A 328 -14.80 -33.35 -4.79
C GLU A 328 -16.18 -33.93 -4.52
N ASP A 329 -17.19 -33.06 -4.56
CA ASP A 329 -18.60 -33.33 -4.29
C ASP A 329 -18.97 -33.47 -2.82
N ALA A 330 -20.22 -33.14 -2.52
CA ALA A 330 -20.78 -33.22 -1.18
C ALA A 330 -20.68 -34.64 -0.60
N GLY A 331 -20.13 -34.71 0.62
CA GLY A 331 -19.96 -35.97 1.35
C GLY A 331 -18.66 -36.71 1.04
N SER A 332 -17.92 -36.32 0.01
CA SER A 332 -16.59 -36.86 -0.27
C SER A 332 -15.60 -36.38 0.78
N ARG A 333 -14.83 -37.31 1.34
CA ARG A 333 -13.96 -37.00 2.48
C ARG A 333 -12.64 -37.72 2.44
N TRP A 334 -11.57 -36.97 2.75
CA TRP A 334 -10.27 -37.54 3.10
C TRP A 334 -9.85 -37.10 4.50
N SER A 335 -9.40 -38.06 5.32
CA SER A 335 -8.82 -37.77 6.63
C SER A 335 -7.45 -38.41 6.84
N SER A 336 -6.49 -37.64 7.35
CA SER A 336 -5.17 -38.13 7.78
C SER A 336 -4.76 -37.51 9.13
N ALA A 337 -3.70 -38.02 9.76
CA ALA A 337 -3.00 -37.31 10.82
C ALA A 337 -2.07 -36.25 10.20
N ASP A 338 -1.05 -36.67 9.44
CA ASP A 338 -0.21 -35.74 8.70
C ASP A 338 -0.55 -35.75 7.20
N LEU A 339 -0.47 -34.57 6.57
CA LEU A 339 -0.67 -34.39 5.14
C LEU A 339 0.45 -33.53 4.54
N PHE A 340 1.30 -34.15 3.72
CA PHE A 340 2.39 -33.48 3.01
C PHE A 340 2.07 -33.42 1.51
N ILE A 341 2.02 -32.21 0.96
CA ILE A 341 1.74 -31.95 -0.45
C ILE A 341 3.00 -31.35 -1.08
N GLY A 342 3.61 -32.06 -2.01
CA GLY A 342 4.97 -31.79 -2.45
C GLY A 342 5.93 -32.08 -1.31
N TYR A 343 6.13 -33.36 -0.97
CA TYR A 343 7.04 -33.73 0.13
C TYR A 343 8.49 -33.52 -0.30
N ASP A 344 8.94 -34.26 -1.31
CA ASP A 344 10.25 -34.11 -1.97
C ASP A 344 10.10 -33.91 -3.50
N GLY A 345 8.97 -34.36 -4.06
CA GLY A 345 8.60 -34.17 -5.47
C GLY A 345 7.51 -33.11 -5.66
N ASP A 346 6.76 -33.26 -6.75
CA ASP A 346 5.66 -32.37 -7.11
C ASP A 346 4.34 -32.96 -6.61
N GLY A 347 3.63 -32.23 -5.75
CA GLY A 347 2.35 -32.66 -5.19
C GLY A 347 1.25 -31.64 -5.40
N ALA A 348 0.06 -32.12 -5.76
CA ALA A 348 -1.14 -31.29 -5.93
C ALA A 348 -2.34 -31.86 -5.16
N LEU A 349 -3.06 -30.99 -4.45
CA LEU A 349 -4.35 -31.28 -3.83
C LEU A 349 -5.41 -30.30 -4.34
N SER A 350 -6.57 -30.82 -4.74
CA SER A 350 -7.76 -30.01 -5.05
C SER A 350 -8.94 -30.47 -4.21
N VAL A 351 -9.55 -29.52 -3.48
CA VAL A 351 -10.77 -29.71 -2.69
C VAL A 351 -11.88 -28.87 -3.32
N LEU A 352 -12.83 -29.53 -3.96
CA LEU A 352 -13.77 -28.89 -4.88
C LEU A 352 -15.23 -29.22 -4.54
N ASN A 353 -16.17 -28.36 -4.92
CA ASN A 353 -17.61 -28.63 -4.95
C ASN A 353 -18.20 -29.29 -3.68
N GLY A 354 -17.78 -28.87 -2.48
CA GLY A 354 -18.28 -29.44 -1.21
C GLY A 354 -17.46 -30.61 -0.65
N GLY A 355 -16.28 -30.88 -1.21
CA GLY A 355 -15.32 -31.85 -0.68
C GLY A 355 -14.75 -31.45 0.68
N LEU A 356 -14.38 -32.44 1.50
CA LEU A 356 -13.85 -32.22 2.85
C LEU A 356 -12.51 -32.93 3.07
N VAL A 357 -11.48 -32.15 3.39
CA VAL A 357 -10.17 -32.66 3.84
C VAL A 357 -9.95 -32.32 5.30
N ILE A 358 -9.54 -33.31 6.09
CA ILE A 358 -9.22 -33.14 7.51
C ILE A 358 -7.85 -33.75 7.81
N SER A 359 -6.98 -32.95 8.40
CA SER A 359 -5.64 -33.34 8.87
C SER A 359 -5.40 -32.83 10.30
N GLN A 360 -4.37 -33.33 10.96
CA GLN A 360 -3.84 -32.75 12.19
C GLN A 360 -2.72 -31.77 11.86
N SER A 361 -1.71 -32.19 11.09
CA SER A 361 -0.62 -31.32 10.63
C SER A 361 -0.57 -31.31 9.12
N SER A 362 -0.25 -30.17 8.52
CA SER A 362 -0.16 -30.06 7.06
C SER A 362 0.98 -29.18 6.61
N SER A 363 1.65 -29.62 5.54
CA SER A 363 2.74 -28.88 4.90
C SER A 363 2.63 -28.98 3.38
N VAL A 364 2.74 -27.84 2.71
CA VAL A 364 2.72 -27.69 1.25
C VAL A 364 4.10 -27.18 0.81
N GLY A 365 4.82 -27.93 -0.03
CA GLY A 365 6.21 -27.63 -0.39
C GLY A 365 7.17 -27.89 0.76
N SER A 366 7.23 -29.14 1.23
CA SER A 366 7.81 -29.51 2.53
C SER A 366 9.33 -29.50 2.55
N GLN A 367 10.00 -30.15 1.59
CA GLN A 367 11.47 -30.25 1.53
C GLN A 367 12.10 -29.32 0.49
N LEU A 368 13.41 -29.13 0.58
CA LEU A 368 14.18 -28.32 -0.34
C LEU A 368 14.03 -28.81 -1.79
N GLY A 369 13.60 -27.93 -2.69
CA GLY A 369 13.40 -28.26 -4.11
C GLY A 369 12.04 -28.87 -4.46
N SER A 370 11.22 -29.24 -3.46
CA SER A 370 9.86 -29.73 -3.68
C SER A 370 8.89 -28.62 -4.10
N ILE A 371 7.84 -28.99 -4.83
CA ILE A 371 6.75 -28.09 -5.23
C ILE A 371 5.42 -28.67 -4.73
N GLY A 372 4.76 -27.94 -3.84
CA GLY A 372 3.42 -28.27 -3.37
C GLY A 372 2.40 -27.24 -3.84
N ALA A 373 1.24 -27.71 -4.32
CA ALA A 373 0.11 -26.86 -4.67
C ALA A 373 -1.19 -27.39 -4.05
N ALA A 374 -1.95 -26.52 -3.41
CA ALA A 374 -3.27 -26.82 -2.87
C ALA A 374 -4.31 -25.82 -3.39
N LEU A 375 -5.49 -26.31 -3.73
CA LEU A 375 -6.64 -25.51 -4.15
C LEU A 375 -7.85 -25.91 -3.30
N VAL A 376 -8.50 -24.94 -2.68
CA VAL A 376 -9.81 -25.10 -2.04
C VAL A 376 -10.79 -24.17 -2.73
N ASN A 377 -11.72 -24.74 -3.49
CA ASN A 377 -12.58 -23.99 -4.41
C ASN A 377 -14.05 -24.39 -4.31
N GLY A 378 -14.92 -23.40 -4.33
CA GLY A 378 -16.37 -23.57 -4.31
C GLY A 378 -16.95 -23.57 -2.89
N GLY A 379 -18.21 -23.14 -2.77
CA GLY A 379 -18.95 -23.17 -1.52
C GLY A 379 -19.00 -24.56 -0.90
N ASP A 380 -18.92 -24.62 0.43
CA ASP A 380 -18.87 -25.83 1.25
C ASP A 380 -17.59 -26.69 1.10
N SER A 381 -16.69 -26.38 0.15
CA SER A 381 -15.38 -27.02 0.08
C SER A 381 -14.52 -26.60 1.26
N ARG A 382 -14.03 -27.56 2.04
CA ARG A 382 -13.35 -27.27 3.30
C ARG A 382 -12.09 -28.09 3.52
N TRP A 383 -11.05 -27.41 3.98
CA TRP A 383 -9.86 -28.04 4.55
C TRP A 383 -9.68 -27.62 6.02
N SER A 384 -9.66 -28.59 6.93
CA SER A 384 -9.42 -28.36 8.36
C SER A 384 -8.13 -29.03 8.81
N THR A 385 -7.23 -28.30 9.44
CA THR A 385 -5.97 -28.81 10.03
C THR A 385 -5.68 -28.12 11.37
N ASN A 386 -4.84 -28.71 12.24
CA ASN A 386 -4.38 -28.00 13.45
C ASN A 386 -3.18 -27.11 13.15
N ASP A 387 -2.29 -27.49 12.25
CA ASP A 387 -1.18 -26.64 11.81
C ASP A 387 -1.09 -26.67 10.29
N LEU A 388 -0.79 -25.52 9.69
CA LEU A 388 -0.64 -25.38 8.25
C LEU A 388 0.64 -24.63 7.91
N THR A 389 1.53 -25.28 7.18
CA THR A 389 2.75 -24.65 6.65
C THR A 389 2.69 -24.61 5.13
N ILE A 390 2.85 -23.43 4.55
CA ILE A 390 2.94 -23.20 3.10
C ILE A 390 4.36 -22.74 2.79
N GLY A 391 5.10 -23.51 2.00
CA GLY A 391 6.54 -23.32 1.79
C GLY A 391 7.33 -23.68 3.04
N GLY A 392 7.46 -24.98 3.34
CA GLY A 392 8.22 -25.49 4.48
C GLY A 392 9.72 -25.22 4.32
N ALA A 393 10.37 -25.97 3.44
CA ALA A 393 11.71 -25.70 2.91
C ALA A 393 11.73 -25.57 1.37
N GLY A 394 10.64 -25.95 0.71
CA GLY A 394 10.46 -25.88 -0.74
C GLY A 394 9.59 -24.70 -1.19
N THR A 395 8.89 -24.89 -2.29
CA THR A 395 7.90 -23.94 -2.82
C THR A 395 6.49 -24.47 -2.56
N GLY A 396 5.70 -23.74 -1.77
CA GLY A 396 4.32 -24.08 -1.48
C GLY A 396 3.36 -23.00 -1.94
N ARG A 397 2.24 -23.42 -2.53
CA ARG A 397 1.15 -22.54 -2.95
C ARG A 397 -0.20 -23.05 -2.43
N LEU A 398 -1.02 -22.15 -1.88
CA LEU A 398 -2.40 -22.42 -1.52
C LEU A 398 -3.32 -21.35 -2.10
N ASP A 399 -4.30 -21.75 -2.89
CA ASP A 399 -5.36 -20.87 -3.40
C ASP A 399 -6.70 -21.25 -2.76
N ILE A 400 -7.38 -20.27 -2.16
CA ILE A 400 -8.72 -20.38 -1.57
C ILE A 400 -9.64 -19.47 -2.34
N THR A 401 -10.61 -20.06 -3.05
CA THR A 401 -11.38 -19.36 -4.09
C THR A 401 -12.86 -19.75 -4.09
N ASP A 402 -13.70 -18.91 -4.69
CA ASP A 402 -15.13 -19.15 -4.94
C ASP A 402 -15.93 -19.67 -3.72
N GLY A 403 -15.62 -19.18 -2.51
CA GLY A 403 -16.33 -19.57 -1.29
C GLY A 403 -15.72 -20.74 -0.53
N GLY A 404 -14.51 -21.18 -0.89
CA GLY A 404 -13.79 -22.22 -0.18
C GLY A 404 -13.36 -21.79 1.24
N GLU A 405 -13.27 -22.74 2.17
CA GLU A 405 -12.91 -22.51 3.57
C GLU A 405 -11.66 -23.31 3.96
N VAL A 406 -10.65 -22.63 4.50
CA VAL A 406 -9.52 -23.27 5.19
C VAL A 406 -9.54 -22.88 6.65
N ILE A 407 -9.48 -23.86 7.55
CA ILE A 407 -9.34 -23.63 8.98
C ILE A 407 -8.06 -24.33 9.45
N SER A 408 -7.15 -23.54 10.00
CA SER A 408 -5.94 -24.01 10.64
C SER A 408 -5.89 -23.54 12.10
N GLY A 409 -5.08 -24.23 12.92
CA GLY A 409 -4.48 -23.57 14.07
C GLY A 409 -3.38 -22.62 13.63
N ILE A 410 -2.12 -22.88 13.97
CA ILE A 410 -1.03 -21.95 13.60
C ILE A 410 -0.79 -22.04 12.09
N GLY A 411 -0.77 -20.88 11.43
CA GLY A 411 -0.43 -20.73 10.02
C GLY A 411 1.00 -20.23 9.84
N HIS A 412 1.78 -20.89 8.99
CA HIS A 412 3.10 -20.43 8.56
C HIS A 412 3.17 -20.33 7.03
N ILE A 413 3.74 -19.24 6.53
CA ILE A 413 4.01 -19.03 5.10
C ILE A 413 5.49 -18.69 4.95
N GLY A 414 6.26 -19.48 4.17
CA GLY A 414 7.71 -19.30 4.02
C GLY A 414 8.46 -19.58 5.33
N PHE A 415 8.44 -20.84 5.76
CA PHE A 415 8.90 -21.25 7.10
C PHE A 415 10.42 -21.23 7.25
N SER A 416 11.16 -21.94 6.41
CA SER A 416 12.63 -22.08 6.50
C SER A 416 13.37 -21.06 5.62
N GLY A 417 14.66 -20.82 5.92
CA GLY A 417 15.54 -20.03 5.06
C GLY A 417 15.56 -20.55 3.61
N GLY A 418 15.27 -19.68 2.65
CA GLY A 418 15.18 -20.02 1.22
C GLY A 418 13.85 -20.65 0.76
N ALA A 419 12.93 -20.94 1.67
CA ALA A 419 11.59 -21.41 1.32
C ALA A 419 10.74 -20.28 0.70
N ASN A 420 9.80 -20.66 -0.17
CA ASN A 420 8.82 -19.73 -0.76
C ASN A 420 7.41 -20.25 -0.49
N GLY A 421 6.63 -19.50 0.27
CA GLY A 421 5.22 -19.76 0.50
C GLY A 421 4.35 -18.68 -0.11
N GLU A 422 3.32 -19.06 -0.83
CA GLU A 422 2.34 -18.16 -1.43
C GLU A 422 0.92 -18.61 -1.07
N VAL A 423 0.11 -17.69 -0.55
CA VAL A 423 -1.31 -17.94 -0.29
C VAL A 423 -2.17 -16.86 -0.95
N THR A 424 -3.22 -17.28 -1.66
CA THR A 424 -4.25 -16.41 -2.21
C THR A 424 -5.59 -16.73 -1.54
N VAL A 425 -6.27 -15.72 -1.01
CA VAL A 425 -7.65 -15.81 -0.54
C VAL A 425 -8.49 -14.84 -1.37
N ASP A 426 -9.17 -15.38 -2.37
CA ASP A 426 -9.84 -14.57 -3.40
C ASP A 426 -11.32 -14.92 -3.55
N GLY A 427 -12.14 -13.90 -3.78
CA GLY A 427 -13.58 -14.04 -3.98
C GLY A 427 -14.39 -13.99 -2.67
N THR A 428 -15.64 -13.53 -2.82
CA THR A 428 -16.57 -13.38 -1.69
C THR A 428 -16.87 -14.73 -1.05
N GLY A 429 -16.75 -14.80 0.28
CA GLY A 429 -17.00 -16.02 1.05
C GLY A 429 -15.81 -16.97 1.14
N SER A 430 -14.72 -16.71 0.41
CA SER A 430 -13.47 -17.45 0.57
C SER A 430 -12.81 -17.05 1.89
N THR A 431 -12.50 -18.02 2.74
CA THR A 431 -12.01 -17.76 4.10
C THR A 431 -10.77 -18.57 4.48
N TRP A 432 -9.86 -17.92 5.20
CA TRP A 432 -8.85 -18.62 6.00
C TRP A 432 -8.96 -18.23 7.48
N GLY A 433 -9.28 -19.21 8.32
CA GLY A 433 -9.56 -19.01 9.73
C GLY A 433 -11.04 -18.73 9.98
N ASP A 434 -11.42 -18.75 11.26
CA ASP A 434 -12.76 -18.39 11.71
C ASP A 434 -12.76 -17.11 12.56
N ILE A 435 -13.93 -16.48 12.73
CA ILE A 435 -14.05 -15.21 13.47
C ILE A 435 -13.61 -15.29 14.95
N ASN A 436 -13.52 -16.50 15.50
CA ASN A 436 -13.07 -16.77 16.86
C ASN A 436 -11.65 -17.37 16.87
N SER A 437 -10.91 -17.27 15.77
CA SER A 437 -9.58 -17.86 15.65
C SER A 437 -8.66 -17.31 16.73
N THR A 438 -8.15 -18.20 17.57
CA THR A 438 -7.21 -17.87 18.65
C THR A 438 -5.76 -18.12 18.26
N ASN A 439 -5.51 -18.47 17.00
CA ASN A 439 -4.21 -18.93 16.53
C ASN A 439 -3.53 -17.88 15.70
N ASP A 440 -2.20 -17.84 15.78
CA ASP A 440 -1.40 -16.83 15.10
C ASP A 440 -1.09 -17.20 13.65
N LEU A 441 -0.82 -16.18 12.84
CA LEU A 441 -0.42 -16.31 11.45
C LEU A 441 0.94 -15.67 11.24
N TYR A 442 1.88 -16.44 10.71
CA TYR A 442 3.24 -16.00 10.41
C TYR A 442 3.48 -15.98 8.90
N VAL A 443 3.86 -14.83 8.37
CA VAL A 443 4.17 -14.61 6.95
C VAL A 443 5.63 -14.22 6.82
N GLY A 444 6.42 -15.08 6.18
CA GLY A 444 7.88 -14.94 6.09
C GLY A 444 8.53 -15.17 7.45
N VAL A 445 8.61 -16.43 7.87
CA VAL A 445 9.27 -16.81 9.14
C VAL A 445 10.79 -16.66 8.96
N GLY A 446 11.45 -17.64 8.35
CA GLY A 446 12.84 -17.54 7.90
C GLY A 446 12.98 -17.43 6.38
N GLY A 447 11.92 -17.69 5.61
CA GLY A 447 11.89 -17.63 4.16
C GLY A 447 11.09 -16.45 3.61
N ASN A 448 10.67 -16.55 2.35
CA ASN A 448 9.76 -15.61 1.71
C ASN A 448 8.33 -16.10 1.88
N GLY A 449 7.50 -15.33 2.59
CA GLY A 449 6.06 -15.56 2.67
C GLY A 449 5.28 -14.46 1.96
N ALA A 450 4.28 -14.86 1.19
CA ALA A 450 3.34 -13.95 0.53
C ALA A 450 1.89 -14.36 0.82
N LEU A 451 1.06 -13.40 1.21
CA LEU A 451 -0.39 -13.57 1.36
C LEU A 451 -1.12 -12.47 0.59
N SER A 452 -2.01 -12.86 -0.31
CA SER A 452 -2.89 -11.95 -1.04
C SER A 452 -4.33 -12.20 -0.64
N ILE A 453 -5.03 -11.15 -0.24
CA ILE A 453 -6.45 -11.18 0.13
C ILE A 453 -7.20 -10.23 -0.81
N THR A 454 -8.01 -10.81 -1.68
CA THR A 454 -8.61 -10.11 -2.82
C THR A 454 -10.07 -10.48 -3.04
N GLY A 455 -10.78 -9.71 -3.89
CA GLY A 455 -12.11 -10.10 -4.38
C GLY A 455 -13.19 -10.30 -3.31
N GLY A 456 -13.01 -9.75 -2.10
CA GLY A 456 -13.92 -9.99 -0.97
C GLY A 456 -13.56 -11.19 -0.09
N GLY A 457 -12.36 -11.76 -0.23
CA GLY A 457 -11.83 -12.80 0.63
C GLY A 457 -11.56 -12.30 2.06
N THR A 458 -11.58 -13.21 3.03
CA THR A 458 -11.40 -12.85 4.45
C THR A 458 -10.41 -13.76 5.16
N VAL A 459 -9.53 -13.17 5.98
CA VAL A 459 -8.58 -13.90 6.82
C VAL A 459 -8.74 -13.51 8.28
N PHE A 460 -8.74 -14.50 9.17
CA PHE A 460 -8.89 -14.33 10.61
C PHE A 460 -7.82 -15.08 11.40
N ASN A 461 -7.18 -14.38 12.34
CA ASN A 461 -6.19 -14.95 13.25
C ASN A 461 -6.11 -14.14 14.56
N SER A 462 -5.40 -14.66 15.55
CA SER A 462 -5.10 -13.95 16.80
C SER A 462 -4.11 -12.82 16.55
N SER A 463 -2.83 -13.15 16.35
CA SER A 463 -1.79 -12.18 16.00
C SER A 463 -1.19 -12.47 14.64
N GLY A 464 -0.88 -11.42 13.88
CA GLY A 464 -0.25 -11.50 12.56
C GLY A 464 1.21 -11.06 12.64
N PHE A 465 2.12 -11.87 12.15
CA PHE A 465 3.57 -11.61 12.18
C PHE A 465 4.15 -11.64 10.77
N LEU A 466 4.66 -10.51 10.28
CA LEU A 466 5.32 -10.38 8.98
C LEU A 466 6.82 -10.19 9.18
N GLY A 467 7.63 -11.04 8.54
CA GLY A 467 9.09 -11.04 8.77
C GLY A 467 9.40 -11.39 10.22
N SER A 468 9.05 -12.62 10.63
CA SER A 468 9.02 -12.99 12.05
C SER A 468 10.41 -13.05 12.69
N VAL A 469 11.40 -13.57 11.97
CA VAL A 469 12.79 -13.62 12.44
C VAL A 469 13.75 -12.94 11.47
N SER A 470 14.99 -12.71 11.91
CA SER A 470 16.05 -12.13 11.08
C SER A 470 16.24 -12.92 9.77
N GLY A 471 16.24 -12.21 8.64
CA GLY A 471 16.31 -12.78 7.29
C GLY A 471 14.96 -13.22 6.70
N GLY A 472 13.91 -13.35 7.51
CA GLY A 472 12.55 -13.61 7.05
C GLY A 472 11.95 -12.42 6.31
N ARG A 473 11.18 -12.68 5.25
CA ARG A 473 10.49 -11.65 4.47
C ARG A 473 9.01 -11.96 4.32
N GLY A 474 8.17 -11.19 5.01
CA GLY A 474 6.71 -11.29 4.94
C GLY A 474 6.12 -10.20 4.07
N ASN A 475 5.32 -10.57 3.07
CA ASN A 475 4.57 -9.61 2.24
C ASN A 475 3.08 -9.95 2.29
N VAL A 476 2.25 -8.99 2.68
CA VAL A 476 0.79 -9.14 2.68
C VAL A 476 0.15 -8.02 1.87
N THR A 477 -0.81 -8.37 1.03
CA THR A 477 -1.63 -7.42 0.28
C THR A 477 -3.11 -7.68 0.57
N VAL A 478 -3.81 -6.66 1.06
CA VAL A 478 -5.27 -6.67 1.25
C VAL A 478 -5.86 -5.69 0.26
N ASN A 479 -6.40 -6.20 -0.84
CA ASN A 479 -6.75 -5.38 -1.99
C ASN A 479 -8.21 -5.62 -2.44
N GLY A 480 -8.92 -4.53 -2.70
CA GLY A 480 -10.28 -4.57 -3.22
C GLY A 480 -11.36 -4.49 -2.15
N ASN A 481 -12.50 -3.92 -2.53
CA ASN A 481 -13.63 -3.74 -1.64
C ASN A 481 -14.15 -5.08 -1.08
N GLY A 482 -14.31 -5.15 0.24
CA GLY A 482 -14.78 -6.33 0.96
C GLY A 482 -13.66 -7.28 1.39
N SER A 483 -12.45 -7.14 0.84
CA SER A 483 -11.28 -7.90 1.28
C SER A 483 -10.90 -7.48 2.70
N LEU A 484 -10.76 -8.46 3.60
CA LEU A 484 -10.58 -8.20 5.03
C LEU A 484 -9.48 -9.10 5.62
N TRP A 485 -8.58 -8.47 6.37
CA TRP A 485 -7.70 -9.18 7.29
C TRP A 485 -7.95 -8.71 8.71
N ASN A 486 -8.43 -9.60 9.58
CA ASN A 486 -8.76 -9.26 10.95
C ASN A 486 -7.92 -10.08 11.94
N ASN A 487 -7.12 -9.36 12.74
CA ASN A 487 -6.30 -9.90 13.81
C ASN A 487 -7.00 -9.57 15.14
N THR A 488 -7.40 -10.56 15.94
CA THR A 488 -8.09 -10.25 17.20
C THR A 488 -7.16 -9.68 18.28
N ALA A 489 -5.85 -9.84 18.12
CA ALA A 489 -4.78 -9.37 19.00
C ALA A 489 -3.78 -8.47 18.23
N GLY A 490 -2.49 -8.79 18.22
CA GLY A 490 -1.45 -7.89 17.70
C GLY A 490 -1.19 -8.03 16.19
N LEU A 491 -0.76 -6.95 15.54
CA LEU A 491 -0.19 -6.98 14.19
C LEU A 491 1.26 -6.46 14.23
N TYR A 492 2.19 -7.30 13.77
CA TYR A 492 3.62 -7.04 13.79
C TYR A 492 4.14 -7.04 12.35
N VAL A 493 4.39 -5.85 11.80
CA VAL A 493 4.94 -5.67 10.45
C VAL A 493 6.44 -5.43 10.57
N GLY A 494 7.23 -6.44 10.24
CA GLY A 494 8.66 -6.44 10.51
C GLY A 494 8.90 -6.73 11.99
N GLN A 495 8.63 -7.96 12.43
CA GLN A 495 8.86 -8.36 13.82
C GLN A 495 10.37 -8.41 14.11
N GLY A 496 11.10 -9.35 13.48
CA GLY A 496 12.56 -9.48 13.56
C GLY A 496 13.26 -9.44 12.20
N GLY A 497 12.50 -9.51 11.11
CA GLY A 497 12.96 -9.45 9.73
C GLY A 497 12.33 -8.28 8.95
N ALA A 498 12.08 -8.49 7.66
CA ALA A 498 11.42 -7.52 6.79
C ALA A 498 9.94 -7.85 6.62
N GLY A 499 9.05 -6.95 7.02
CA GLY A 499 7.60 -7.07 6.82
C GLY A 499 7.04 -5.94 5.98
N ASN A 500 6.20 -6.28 5.00
CA ASN A 500 5.53 -5.33 4.12
C ASN A 500 4.02 -5.62 4.10
N LEU A 501 3.20 -4.61 4.36
CA LEU A 501 1.74 -4.68 4.28
C LEU A 501 1.22 -3.59 3.35
N ALA A 502 0.46 -3.97 2.33
CA ALA A 502 -0.26 -3.05 1.46
C ALA A 502 -1.77 -3.22 1.64
N ILE A 503 -2.49 -2.13 1.88
CA ILE A 503 -3.94 -2.06 2.02
C ILE A 503 -4.46 -1.12 0.93
N GLU A 504 -5.12 -1.69 -0.08
CA GLU A 504 -5.35 -1.02 -1.35
C GLU A 504 -6.80 -1.16 -1.84
N ASN A 505 -7.25 -0.19 -2.65
CA ASN A 505 -8.52 -0.21 -3.38
C ASN A 505 -9.75 -0.66 -2.56
N GLY A 506 -9.87 -0.22 -1.30
CA GLY A 506 -11.01 -0.56 -0.44
C GLY A 506 -10.79 -1.76 0.48
N GLY A 507 -9.58 -2.31 0.54
CA GLY A 507 -9.19 -3.35 1.48
C GLY A 507 -9.23 -2.88 2.93
N ARG A 508 -9.42 -3.81 3.87
CA ARG A 508 -9.56 -3.50 5.30
C ARG A 508 -8.68 -4.36 6.19
N VAL A 509 -8.00 -3.72 7.13
CA VAL A 509 -7.22 -4.41 8.17
C VAL A 509 -7.68 -3.96 9.55
N GLY A 510 -7.88 -4.94 10.44
CA GLY A 510 -8.21 -4.72 11.85
C GLY A 510 -7.23 -5.43 12.77
N ASN A 511 -6.86 -4.77 13.88
CA ASN A 511 -6.08 -5.37 14.96
C ASN A 511 -6.32 -4.66 16.31
N SER A 512 -5.81 -5.24 17.40
CA SER A 512 -5.84 -4.65 18.75
C SER A 512 -4.67 -3.69 18.99
N PHE A 513 -3.43 -4.13 18.76
CA PHE A 513 -2.21 -3.30 18.84
C PHE A 513 -1.39 -3.50 17.57
N ALA A 514 -0.66 -2.48 17.13
CA ALA A 514 0.14 -2.56 15.91
C ALA A 514 1.57 -2.05 16.12
N TYR A 515 2.53 -2.77 15.54
CA TYR A 515 3.95 -2.41 15.55
C TYR A 515 4.51 -2.54 14.13
N ILE A 516 5.19 -1.49 13.67
CA ILE A 516 5.91 -1.45 12.39
C ILE A 516 7.40 -1.31 12.69
N GLY A 517 8.22 -2.30 12.38
CA GLY A 517 9.62 -2.36 12.81
C GLY A 517 9.73 -2.57 14.32
N HIS A 518 9.36 -3.78 14.77
CA HIS A 518 9.20 -4.10 16.19
C HIS A 518 10.55 -4.30 16.90
N ASP A 519 11.35 -5.30 16.52
CA ASP A 519 12.64 -5.61 17.15
C ASP A 519 13.77 -4.75 16.57
N ILE A 520 14.92 -4.74 17.26
CA ILE A 520 16.16 -4.11 16.77
C ILE A 520 16.53 -4.69 15.40
N ASP A 521 17.00 -3.82 14.48
CA ASP A 521 17.39 -4.13 13.09
C ASP A 521 16.26 -4.68 12.19
N SER A 522 15.02 -4.80 12.71
CA SER A 522 13.86 -5.16 11.90
C SER A 522 13.40 -4.00 11.02
N THR A 523 12.75 -4.33 9.90
CA THR A 523 12.17 -3.32 8.98
C THR A 523 10.71 -3.62 8.72
N GLY A 524 9.85 -2.66 9.03
CA GLY A 524 8.43 -2.73 8.73
C GLY A 524 8.01 -1.64 7.76
N THR A 525 7.21 -1.98 6.76
CA THR A 525 6.58 -0.99 5.87
C THR A 525 5.09 -1.26 5.73
N VAL A 526 4.29 -0.20 5.85
CA VAL A 526 2.85 -0.25 5.64
C VAL A 526 2.44 0.84 4.65
N LEU A 527 1.66 0.46 3.64
CA LEU A 527 1.01 1.35 2.70
C LEU A 527 -0.51 1.22 2.86
N VAL A 528 -1.20 2.33 3.08
CA VAL A 528 -2.66 2.43 3.04
C VAL A 528 -3.04 3.39 1.93
N ASP A 529 -3.45 2.84 0.78
CA ASP A 529 -3.60 3.60 -0.47
C ASP A 529 -4.99 3.42 -1.08
N GLY A 530 -5.54 4.54 -1.55
CA GLY A 530 -6.81 4.58 -2.27
C GLY A 530 -8.03 4.74 -1.38
N SER A 531 -9.06 5.38 -1.93
CA SER A 531 -10.31 5.69 -1.23
C SER A 531 -10.97 4.42 -0.67
N GLY A 532 -11.31 4.44 0.62
CA GLY A 532 -11.98 3.34 1.30
C GLY A 532 -11.05 2.23 1.80
N SER A 533 -9.77 2.28 1.48
CA SER A 533 -8.75 1.45 2.13
C SER A 533 -8.63 1.90 3.58
N THR A 534 -8.74 0.96 4.53
CA THR A 534 -8.87 1.30 5.95
C THR A 534 -8.04 0.38 6.83
N TRP A 535 -7.32 0.98 7.77
CA TRP A 535 -6.64 0.27 8.84
C TRP A 535 -7.11 0.79 10.21
N ILE A 536 -7.62 -0.11 11.06
CA ILE A 536 -8.03 0.22 12.42
C ILE A 536 -7.23 -0.64 13.41
N SER A 537 -6.42 0.02 14.23
CA SER A 537 -5.86 -0.54 15.46
C SER A 537 -6.73 -0.09 16.63
N LEU A 538 -7.23 -0.98 17.47
CA LEU A 538 -8.13 -0.57 18.56
C LEU A 538 -7.41 0.14 19.72
N ASN A 539 -6.11 -0.11 19.87
CA ASN A 539 -5.23 0.51 20.85
C ASN A 539 -4.06 1.16 20.11
N ASP A 540 -2.84 0.98 20.60
CA ASP A 540 -1.69 1.75 20.14
C ASP A 540 -1.19 1.30 18.77
N LEU A 541 -0.62 2.26 18.05
CA LEU A 541 0.12 2.06 16.81
C LEU A 541 1.51 2.66 16.97
N SER A 542 2.53 1.82 16.86
CA SER A 542 3.94 2.24 16.89
C SER A 542 4.60 2.08 15.53
N VAL A 543 5.14 3.17 15.01
CA VAL A 543 5.93 3.24 13.78
C VAL A 543 7.39 3.39 14.18
N GLY A 544 8.15 2.32 14.08
CA GLY A 544 9.50 2.19 14.64
C GLY A 544 9.45 2.01 16.15
N GLU A 545 9.25 0.77 16.62
CA GLU A 545 9.25 0.46 18.07
C GLU A 545 10.69 0.38 18.59
N PHE A 546 11.46 -0.62 18.16
CA PHE A 546 12.91 -0.68 18.36
C PHE A 546 13.69 -0.76 17.04
N GLY A 547 13.00 -1.05 15.93
CA GLY A 547 13.56 -1.14 14.58
C GLY A 547 13.27 0.09 13.73
N THR A 548 13.23 -0.12 12.40
CA THR A 548 12.82 0.90 11.42
C THR A 548 11.40 0.64 10.95
N GLY A 549 10.50 1.59 11.18
CA GLY A 549 9.11 1.52 10.73
C GLY A 549 8.77 2.63 9.75
N SER A 550 8.00 2.29 8.70
CA SER A 550 7.46 3.25 7.74
C SER A 550 5.96 3.06 7.55
N LEU A 551 5.19 4.14 7.65
CA LEU A 551 3.75 4.19 7.38
C LEU A 551 3.45 5.27 6.33
N ASN A 552 2.87 4.88 5.20
CA ASN A 552 2.42 5.82 4.18
C ASN A 552 0.90 5.70 4.00
N ILE A 553 0.20 6.83 4.11
CA ILE A 553 -1.26 6.93 3.98
C ILE A 553 -1.56 7.88 2.83
N ASN A 554 -2.03 7.33 1.71
CA ASN A 554 -2.08 8.01 0.43
C ASN A 554 -3.47 7.92 -0.23
N ALA A 555 -3.74 8.84 -1.16
CA ALA A 555 -4.85 8.77 -2.11
C ALA A 555 -6.23 8.47 -1.48
N GLY A 556 -6.51 8.98 -0.28
CA GLY A 556 -7.79 8.77 0.42
C GLY A 556 -7.82 7.57 1.37
N GLY A 557 -6.66 7.00 1.71
CA GLY A 557 -6.54 5.95 2.72
C GLY A 557 -6.82 6.47 4.14
N THR A 558 -7.32 5.59 5.02
CA THR A 558 -7.68 5.95 6.40
C THR A 558 -7.00 5.03 7.41
N VAL A 559 -6.33 5.61 8.40
CA VAL A 559 -5.77 4.92 9.56
C VAL A 559 -6.35 5.49 10.85
N ALA A 560 -6.74 4.61 11.78
CA ALA A 560 -7.20 5.02 13.10
C ALA A 560 -6.63 4.14 14.21
N ASN A 561 -6.27 4.76 15.33
CA ASN A 561 -5.75 4.08 16.51
C ASN A 561 -6.03 4.87 17.80
N TRP A 562 -5.74 4.29 18.97
CA TRP A 562 -5.85 5.01 20.23
C TRP A 562 -4.67 5.99 20.40
N GLN A 563 -3.47 5.51 20.73
CA GLN A 563 -2.26 6.35 20.81
C GLN A 563 -1.29 6.04 19.67
N GLY A 564 -0.69 7.07 19.10
CA GLY A 564 0.29 6.97 18.02
C GLY A 564 1.70 7.25 18.52
N TYR A 565 2.65 6.41 18.13
CA TYR A 565 4.07 6.59 18.40
C TYR A 565 4.86 6.50 17.10
N ILE A 566 5.77 7.45 16.89
CA ILE A 566 6.71 7.44 15.77
C ILE A 566 8.12 7.55 16.36
N GLY A 567 8.95 6.52 16.19
CA GLY A 567 10.25 6.42 16.87
C GLY A 567 10.09 6.22 18.37
N ASN A 568 9.47 5.09 18.77
CA ASN A 568 9.03 4.86 20.14
C ASN A 568 10.18 4.54 21.11
N GLY A 569 11.06 3.61 20.73
CA GLY A 569 12.17 3.13 21.54
C GLY A 569 13.50 3.80 21.20
N THR A 570 14.51 3.62 22.05
CA THR A 570 15.86 4.18 21.84
C THR A 570 16.48 3.68 20.53
N ASP A 571 17.13 4.56 19.78
CA ASP A 571 17.75 4.30 18.46
C ASP A 571 16.78 3.81 17.36
N SER A 572 15.48 3.69 17.65
CA SER A 572 14.45 3.36 16.65
C SER A 572 14.27 4.51 15.65
N ILE A 573 13.82 4.16 14.45
CA ILE A 573 13.50 5.13 13.39
C ILE A 573 12.05 4.91 12.96
N GLY A 574 11.20 5.90 13.22
CA GLY A 574 9.82 5.93 12.74
C GLY A 574 9.63 7.00 11.68
N ILE A 575 9.00 6.65 10.56
CA ILE A 575 8.65 7.60 9.50
C ILE A 575 7.19 7.40 9.12
N ALA A 576 6.40 8.47 9.18
CA ALA A 576 5.02 8.46 8.73
C ALA A 576 4.74 9.59 7.73
N SER A 577 3.93 9.30 6.72
CA SER A 577 3.44 10.28 5.75
C SER A 577 1.94 10.15 5.57
N VAL A 578 1.23 11.28 5.63
CA VAL A 578 -0.20 11.40 5.30
C VAL A 578 -0.32 12.37 4.15
N ASP A 579 -0.49 11.81 2.95
CA ASP A 579 -0.37 12.54 1.69
C ASP A 579 -1.63 12.42 0.83
N GLY A 580 -2.01 13.53 0.21
CA GLY A 580 -3.12 13.57 -0.73
C GLY A 580 -4.49 13.80 -0.09
N ALA A 581 -5.37 14.44 -0.85
CA ALA A 581 -6.71 14.79 -0.41
C ALA A 581 -7.53 13.59 0.10
N GLY A 582 -8.05 13.71 1.31
CA GLY A 582 -8.90 12.70 1.96
C GLY A 582 -8.11 11.59 2.65
N SER A 583 -6.78 11.59 2.59
CA SER A 583 -5.95 10.70 3.41
C SER A 583 -6.01 11.16 4.86
N THR A 584 -6.29 10.25 5.79
CA THR A 584 -6.51 10.59 7.20
C THR A 584 -5.79 9.67 8.16
N TRP A 585 -5.18 10.24 9.20
CA TRP A 585 -4.72 9.51 10.37
C TRP A 585 -5.32 10.07 11.65
N THR A 586 -6.18 9.29 12.31
CA THR A 586 -6.84 9.69 13.55
C THR A 586 -6.32 8.90 14.74
N ASN A 587 -5.69 9.60 15.68
CA ASN A 587 -5.37 9.09 17.01
C ASN A 587 -6.48 9.56 17.96
N ILE A 588 -7.16 8.66 18.65
CA ILE A 588 -8.23 9.02 19.59
C ILE A 588 -7.64 9.57 20.91
N GLY A 589 -6.38 9.24 21.18
CA GLY A 589 -5.58 9.76 22.28
C GLY A 589 -4.37 10.54 21.75
N GLU A 590 -3.21 10.29 22.33
CA GLU A 590 -2.01 11.10 22.13
C GLU A 590 -1.20 10.69 20.89
N LEU A 591 -0.44 11.65 20.34
CA LEU A 591 0.52 11.41 19.26
C LEU A 591 1.93 11.84 19.68
N TYR A 592 2.87 10.91 19.64
CA TYR A 592 4.28 11.13 19.95
C TYR A 592 5.13 11.01 18.69
N VAL A 593 5.86 12.06 18.34
CA VAL A 593 6.83 12.06 17.25
C VAL A 593 8.24 12.19 17.81
N GLY A 594 9.01 11.12 17.77
CA GLY A 594 10.26 10.97 18.51
C GLY A 594 9.98 10.81 20.01
N ASN A 595 9.47 9.65 20.44
CA ASN A 595 9.19 9.40 21.86
C ASN A 595 10.48 9.10 22.63
N ALA A 596 11.26 8.11 22.21
CA ALA A 596 12.63 7.87 22.71
C ALA A 596 13.66 7.71 21.57
N GLY A 597 13.20 7.51 20.33
CA GLY A 597 14.03 7.38 19.14
C GLY A 597 13.93 8.59 18.22
N THR A 598 14.13 8.35 16.93
CA THR A 598 13.94 9.36 15.87
C THR A 598 12.59 9.16 15.20
N GLY A 599 11.72 10.18 15.24
CA GLY A 599 10.43 10.17 14.59
C GLY A 599 10.27 11.30 13.58
N SER A 600 9.69 10.99 12.41
CA SER A 600 9.36 11.96 11.38
C SER A 600 7.91 11.80 10.92
N LEU A 601 7.16 12.90 10.86
CA LEU A 601 5.81 12.95 10.31
C LEU A 601 5.70 14.03 9.23
N ILE A 602 5.20 13.66 8.05
CA ILE A 602 4.88 14.58 6.97
C ILE A 602 3.39 14.55 6.70
N VAL A 603 2.75 15.73 6.68
CA VAL A 603 1.36 15.91 6.28
C VAL A 603 1.34 16.83 5.06
N SER A 604 0.95 16.30 3.91
CA SER A 604 1.08 16.99 2.62
C SER A 604 -0.11 16.80 1.68
N ASP A 605 -0.20 17.68 0.68
CA ASP A 605 -1.13 17.61 -0.46
C ASP A 605 -2.62 17.35 -0.09
N GLY A 606 -3.07 17.87 1.05
CA GLY A 606 -4.45 17.72 1.52
C GLY A 606 -4.70 16.58 2.49
N GLY A 607 -3.64 15.99 3.06
CA GLY A 607 -3.72 14.99 4.12
C GLY A 607 -4.11 15.58 5.48
N ASN A 608 -4.73 14.77 6.34
CA ASN A 608 -5.25 15.21 7.63
C ASN A 608 -4.80 14.29 8.78
N VAL A 609 -4.27 14.88 9.84
CA VAL A 609 -3.92 14.19 11.10
C VAL A 609 -4.72 14.78 12.25
N SER A 610 -5.21 13.95 13.17
CA SER A 610 -5.88 14.41 14.38
C SER A 610 -5.50 13.61 15.63
N ASN A 611 -5.45 14.27 16.79
CA ASN A 611 -5.15 13.66 18.09
C ASN A 611 -5.59 14.56 19.27
N THR A 612 -5.58 14.04 20.51
CA THR A 612 -5.94 14.84 21.70
C THR A 612 -4.78 15.68 22.23
N ASN A 613 -3.61 15.09 22.41
CA ASN A 613 -2.40 15.77 22.85
C ASN A 613 -1.21 15.27 22.06
N ALA A 614 -0.18 16.09 21.88
CA ALA A 614 0.98 15.71 21.11
C ALA A 614 2.28 16.17 21.75
N ALA A 615 3.34 15.39 21.50
CA ALA A 615 4.70 15.76 21.84
C ALA A 615 5.68 15.40 20.73
N ILE A 616 6.50 16.37 20.33
CA ILE A 616 7.58 16.22 19.36
C ILE A 616 8.91 16.24 20.12
N GLY A 617 9.73 15.20 20.00
CA GLY A 617 10.95 15.02 20.79
C GLY A 617 10.65 14.84 22.27
N ALA A 618 9.80 13.87 22.62
CA ALA A 618 9.19 13.76 23.95
C ALA A 618 10.15 13.31 25.06
N GLY A 619 10.98 12.30 24.80
CA GLY A 619 11.90 11.69 25.77
C GLY A 619 13.35 12.15 25.64
N ASN A 620 14.19 11.76 26.59
CA ASN A 620 15.60 12.12 26.62
C ASN A 620 16.35 11.57 25.40
N ALA A 621 17.14 12.43 24.73
CA ALA A 621 17.86 12.13 23.50
C ALA A 621 16.98 11.73 22.29
N ALA A 622 15.64 11.81 22.42
CA ALA A 622 14.73 11.61 21.31
C ALA A 622 14.80 12.78 20.32
N SER A 623 14.54 12.50 19.04
CA SER A 623 14.46 13.50 17.98
C SER A 623 13.13 13.37 17.26
N GLY A 624 12.33 14.44 17.24
CA GLY A 624 11.06 14.49 16.53
C GLY A 624 11.04 15.61 15.50
N GLU A 625 10.55 15.31 14.30
CA GLU A 625 10.36 16.28 13.24
C GLU A 625 8.96 16.14 12.62
N VAL A 626 8.24 17.25 12.50
CA VAL A 626 6.94 17.30 11.85
C VAL A 626 6.92 18.40 10.79
N LEU A 627 6.50 18.05 9.57
CA LEU A 627 6.25 18.99 8.47
C LEU A 627 4.78 18.95 8.08
N VAL A 628 4.10 20.10 8.15
CA VAL A 628 2.73 20.27 7.63
C VAL A 628 2.79 21.28 6.48
N THR A 629 2.57 20.81 5.26
CA THR A 629 2.77 21.62 4.05
C THR A 629 1.72 21.38 2.97
N GLY A 630 1.50 22.36 2.10
CA GLY A 630 0.56 22.27 0.97
C GLY A 630 -0.88 22.61 1.35
N SER A 631 -1.63 23.04 0.34
CA SER A 631 -3.01 23.51 0.53
C SER A 631 -3.93 22.39 1.01
N GLY A 632 -4.67 22.64 2.09
CA GLY A 632 -5.64 21.70 2.65
C GLY A 632 -5.04 20.67 3.60
N SER A 633 -3.71 20.58 3.69
CA SER A 633 -3.02 19.73 4.66
C SER A 633 -3.24 20.28 6.07
N ALA A 634 -3.69 19.42 6.99
CA ALA A 634 -4.06 19.85 8.33
C ALA A 634 -3.63 18.89 9.42
N TRP A 635 -3.16 19.44 10.54
CA TRP A 635 -2.98 18.71 11.79
C TRP A 635 -3.82 19.37 12.89
N THR A 636 -4.81 18.65 13.43
CA THR A 636 -5.67 19.10 14.52
C THR A 636 -5.30 18.40 15.82
N ASN A 637 -4.79 19.15 16.79
CA ASN A 637 -4.46 18.67 18.12
C ASN A 637 -5.40 19.33 19.14
N ASP A 638 -6.35 18.58 19.70
CA ASP A 638 -7.43 19.17 20.53
C ASP A 638 -6.96 19.71 21.90
N GLY A 639 -5.69 19.53 22.26
CA GLY A 639 -5.17 19.81 23.60
C GLY A 639 -3.79 20.47 23.58
N LEU A 640 -2.90 20.02 24.47
CA LEU A 640 -1.53 20.53 24.54
C LEU A 640 -0.67 19.92 23.42
N LEU A 641 -0.02 20.78 22.64
CA LEU A 641 1.06 20.41 21.72
C LEU A 641 2.41 20.84 22.32
N VAL A 642 3.29 19.88 22.56
CA VAL A 642 4.65 20.11 23.05
C VAL A 642 5.64 19.96 21.90
N VAL A 643 6.48 20.97 21.68
CA VAL A 643 7.58 20.92 20.72
C VAL A 643 8.90 21.00 21.48
N GLY A 644 9.65 19.90 21.49
CA GLY A 644 10.80 19.71 22.38
C GLY A 644 10.32 19.38 23.80
N GLY A 645 10.03 18.10 24.05
CA GLY A 645 9.78 17.55 25.39
C GLY A 645 11.10 17.48 26.17
N GLN A 646 11.60 16.29 26.51
CA GLN A 646 12.96 16.13 27.05
C GLN A 646 14.05 16.04 25.96
N GLY A 647 13.64 15.87 24.70
CA GLY A 647 14.52 15.68 23.54
C GLY A 647 14.56 16.90 22.62
N SER A 648 14.87 16.69 21.35
CA SER A 648 14.80 17.72 20.30
C SER A 648 13.52 17.57 19.48
N GLY A 649 12.74 18.63 19.38
CA GLY A 649 11.51 18.65 18.58
C GLY A 649 11.50 19.82 17.60
N MET A 650 11.14 19.54 16.35
CA MET A 650 10.94 20.55 15.31
C MET A 650 9.56 20.41 14.66
N LEU A 651 8.85 21.53 14.53
CA LEU A 651 7.62 21.63 13.75
C LEU A 651 7.79 22.71 12.68
N THR A 652 7.58 22.36 11.42
CA THR A 652 7.58 23.30 10.29
C THR A 652 6.19 23.35 9.66
N ILE A 653 5.66 24.56 9.47
CA ILE A 653 4.35 24.80 8.87
C ILE A 653 4.51 25.72 7.66
N ALA A 654 4.33 25.17 6.47
CA ALA A 654 4.70 25.79 5.20
C ALA A 654 3.55 25.74 4.18
N ASP A 655 3.65 26.52 3.11
CA ASP A 655 2.87 26.43 1.88
C ASP A 655 1.35 26.27 2.07
N GLY A 656 0.78 27.00 3.05
CA GLY A 656 -0.64 26.97 3.36
C GLY A 656 -1.11 25.77 4.21
N GLY A 657 -0.18 24.98 4.74
CA GLY A 657 -0.46 23.96 5.76
C GLY A 657 -1.01 24.59 7.04
N HIS A 658 -1.85 23.84 7.76
CA HIS A 658 -2.57 24.33 8.93
C HIS A 658 -2.37 23.41 10.14
N VAL A 659 -1.90 23.97 11.26
CA VAL A 659 -1.82 23.26 12.54
C VAL A 659 -2.73 23.98 13.53
N ALA A 660 -3.67 23.27 14.15
CA ALA A 660 -4.52 23.78 15.20
C ALA A 660 -4.19 23.11 16.53
N ALA A 661 -4.04 23.91 17.60
CA ALA A 661 -3.84 23.41 18.96
C ALA A 661 -4.46 24.33 20.02
N ASP A 662 -5.07 23.75 21.06
CA ASP A 662 -5.62 24.52 22.20
C ASP A 662 -4.53 25.37 22.88
N ASN A 663 -3.38 24.75 23.18
CA ASN A 663 -2.18 25.42 23.67
C ASN A 663 -0.92 24.79 23.08
N VAL A 664 0.10 25.61 22.88
CA VAL A 664 1.42 25.17 22.40
C VAL A 664 2.48 25.50 23.44
N SER A 665 3.36 24.54 23.73
CA SER A 665 4.55 24.78 24.55
C SER A 665 5.82 24.38 23.81
N ILE A 666 6.84 25.23 23.88
CA ILE A 666 8.14 25.00 23.24
C ILE A 666 9.20 24.80 24.34
N GLY A 667 9.85 23.64 24.30
CA GLY A 667 10.93 23.26 25.20
C GLY A 667 10.47 23.07 26.65
N LEU A 668 9.96 21.89 27.00
CA LEU A 668 9.63 21.51 28.38
C LEU A 668 10.79 20.74 29.01
N ASN A 669 10.86 20.60 30.34
CA ASN A 669 11.82 19.69 31.02
C ASN A 669 13.30 19.75 30.56
N GLY A 670 13.76 20.89 30.00
CA GLY A 670 15.12 21.06 29.48
C GLY A 670 15.35 20.61 28.03
N GLY A 671 14.33 20.20 27.27
CA GLY A 671 14.47 19.83 25.85
C GLY A 671 14.58 21.03 24.90
N GLN A 672 14.92 20.74 23.65
CA GLN A 672 15.16 21.72 22.59
C GLN A 672 13.98 21.74 21.63
N GLY A 673 13.16 22.79 21.68
CA GLY A 673 12.00 22.96 20.82
C GLY A 673 12.17 24.05 19.78
N ARG A 674 11.71 23.80 18.55
CA ARG A 674 11.66 24.80 17.47
C ARG A 674 10.39 24.71 16.65
N ILE A 675 9.72 25.84 16.44
CA ILE A 675 8.62 25.97 15.47
C ILE A 675 9.06 26.91 14.35
N ASN A 676 8.87 26.50 13.09
CA ASN A 676 9.14 27.30 11.90
C ASN A 676 7.82 27.62 11.19
N ILE A 677 7.58 28.89 10.89
CA ILE A 677 6.53 29.35 9.97
C ILE A 677 7.19 29.71 8.64
N GLY A 678 6.77 29.03 7.57
CA GLY A 678 7.51 28.98 6.31
C GLY A 678 8.40 27.75 6.29
N ASP A 679 9.71 27.93 6.12
CA ASP A 679 10.68 26.81 6.05
C ASP A 679 11.78 26.94 7.12
N ASP A 680 12.58 25.89 7.35
CA ASP A 680 13.72 25.98 8.26
C ASP A 680 14.84 26.83 7.62
N PRO A 681 15.20 28.02 8.18
CA PRO A 681 16.25 28.89 7.67
C PRO A 681 17.67 28.29 7.76
N VAL A 682 17.85 27.16 8.44
CA VAL A 682 19.13 26.45 8.51
C VAL A 682 19.34 25.55 7.28
N THR A 683 18.28 24.94 6.79
CA THR A 683 18.36 23.89 5.76
C THR A 683 17.77 24.32 4.41
N SER A 684 16.95 25.37 4.38
CA SER A 684 16.21 25.80 3.19
C SER A 684 16.06 27.33 3.08
N ILE A 685 15.63 27.79 1.91
CA ILE A 685 15.21 29.17 1.68
C ILE A 685 13.75 29.37 2.15
N ALA A 686 13.32 30.62 2.28
CA ALA A 686 11.96 30.95 2.68
C ALA A 686 10.89 30.32 1.77
N ALA A 687 9.85 29.72 2.36
CA ALA A 687 8.67 29.18 1.68
C ALA A 687 7.42 30.04 1.96
N ALA A 688 6.26 29.75 1.34
CA ALA A 688 5.04 30.43 1.75
C ALA A 688 4.68 30.05 3.21
N PRO A 689 4.13 30.96 4.02
CA PRO A 689 3.83 30.64 5.40
C PRO A 689 2.66 29.64 5.49
N GLY A 690 2.75 28.72 6.45
CA GLY A 690 1.58 28.01 6.97
C GLY A 690 0.89 28.78 8.09
N THR A 691 -0.14 28.21 8.68
CA THR A 691 -0.91 28.80 9.79
C THR A 691 -0.80 27.93 11.04
N LEU A 692 -0.43 28.55 12.17
CA LEU A 692 -0.55 27.97 13.49
C LEU A 692 -1.74 28.63 14.21
N ASP A 693 -2.85 27.90 14.34
CA ASP A 693 -4.04 28.33 15.04
C ASP A 693 -4.00 27.86 16.49
N THR A 694 -3.59 28.77 17.36
CA THR A 694 -3.59 28.57 18.81
C THR A 694 -3.80 29.90 19.52
N SER A 695 -4.30 29.85 20.74
CA SER A 695 -4.48 31.06 21.54
C SER A 695 -3.16 31.62 22.07
N ALA A 696 -2.20 30.75 22.39
CA ALA A 696 -0.93 31.13 22.98
C ALA A 696 0.19 30.09 22.77
N ILE A 697 1.42 30.59 22.85
CA ILE A 697 2.66 29.81 22.81
C ILE A 697 3.46 30.10 24.09
N ASP A 698 3.68 29.06 24.88
CA ASP A 698 4.45 29.10 26.11
C ASP A 698 5.90 28.63 25.86
N PHE A 699 6.86 29.56 25.96
CA PHE A 699 8.30 29.26 25.97
C PHE A 699 8.70 28.82 27.38
N ALA A 700 9.04 27.54 27.54
CA ALA A 700 9.22 26.94 28.86
C ALA A 700 10.69 26.70 29.26
N VAL A 701 11.64 26.96 28.35
CA VAL A 701 13.09 26.90 28.61
C VAL A 701 13.84 27.97 27.81
N PRO A 702 15.08 28.29 28.19
CA PRO A 702 15.99 29.06 27.36
C PRO A 702 16.24 28.35 26.01
N ASN A 703 16.32 29.12 24.92
CA ASN A 703 16.54 28.66 23.54
C ASN A 703 15.36 27.92 22.87
N ALA A 704 14.19 27.79 23.52
CA ALA A 704 12.95 27.45 22.83
C ALA A 704 12.71 28.49 21.71
N THR A 705 12.57 28.05 20.45
CA THR A 705 12.64 28.96 19.30
C THR A 705 11.36 28.96 18.47
N LEU A 706 10.85 30.16 18.16
CA LEU A 706 9.87 30.39 17.10
C LEU A 706 10.56 31.16 15.98
N ALA A 707 10.62 30.58 14.79
CA ALA A 707 11.29 31.16 13.63
C ALA A 707 10.31 31.47 12.51
N PHE A 708 10.44 32.66 11.94
CA PHE A 708 9.73 33.11 10.74
C PHE A 708 10.73 33.19 9.60
N ASN A 709 10.53 32.34 8.59
CA ASN A 709 11.34 32.33 7.38
C ASN A 709 10.40 32.04 6.21
N HIS A 710 9.64 33.08 5.84
CA HIS A 710 8.59 32.94 4.85
C HIS A 710 8.62 34.04 3.78
N THR A 711 7.80 33.85 2.74
CA THR A 711 7.66 34.78 1.60
C THR A 711 6.42 35.69 1.69
N GLY A 712 5.57 35.49 2.70
CA GLY A 712 4.40 36.33 2.96
C GLY A 712 4.76 37.80 3.16
N VAL A 713 3.93 38.70 2.61
CA VAL A 713 4.15 40.17 2.63
C VAL A 713 3.28 40.90 3.65
N ASP A 714 2.27 40.23 4.21
CA ASP A 714 1.35 40.76 5.24
C ASP A 714 0.89 39.62 6.17
N TYR A 715 1.81 38.74 6.58
CA TYR A 715 1.45 37.56 7.36
C TYR A 715 1.10 37.96 8.79
N THR A 716 -0.18 37.81 9.18
CA THR A 716 -0.64 38.11 10.53
C THR A 716 -0.48 36.90 11.45
N PHE A 717 0.24 37.09 12.54
CA PHE A 717 0.45 36.10 13.58
C PHE A 717 -0.27 36.53 14.87
N THR A 718 -1.34 35.81 15.19
CA THR A 718 -2.26 36.12 16.29
C THR A 718 -1.99 35.42 17.63
N PRO A 719 -1.21 34.33 17.74
CA PRO A 719 -0.93 33.72 19.04
C PRO A 719 -0.22 34.68 20.02
N GLU A 720 -0.65 34.65 21.29
CA GLU A 720 0.07 35.32 22.38
C GLU A 720 1.38 34.59 22.69
N LEU A 721 2.49 35.33 22.84
CA LEU A 721 3.77 34.76 23.26
C LEU A 721 3.95 34.96 24.76
N ARG A 722 4.32 33.88 25.47
CA ARG A 722 4.50 33.87 26.93
C ARG A 722 5.81 33.19 27.31
N SER A 723 6.43 33.66 28.38
CA SER A 723 7.63 33.01 28.94
C SER A 723 7.37 32.55 30.38
N SER A 724 7.83 31.36 30.73
CA SER A 724 7.66 30.80 32.07
C SER A 724 8.67 31.38 33.10
N LEU A 725 9.89 31.68 32.64
CA LEU A 725 10.97 32.31 33.39
C LEU A 725 11.55 33.49 32.61
N VAL A 726 12.24 34.37 33.31
CA VAL A 726 12.92 35.53 32.70
C VAL A 726 14.02 35.06 31.74
N GLY A 727 13.98 35.54 30.49
CA GLY A 727 14.98 35.20 29.47
C GLY A 727 14.67 33.91 28.70
N ASP A 728 13.53 33.27 28.97
CA ASP A 728 13.09 32.11 28.20
C ASP A 728 12.59 32.52 26.81
N GLY A 729 12.99 31.74 25.81
CA GLY A 729 12.47 31.83 24.46
C GLY A 729 13.24 32.76 23.51
N VAL A 730 13.20 32.40 22.24
CA VAL A 730 13.80 33.11 21.13
C VAL A 730 12.77 33.23 20.01
N VAL A 731 12.52 34.46 19.56
CA VAL A 731 11.76 34.72 18.33
C VAL A 731 12.74 35.18 17.28
N ASP A 732 12.84 34.44 16.18
CA ASP A 732 13.76 34.74 15.10
C ASP A 732 12.99 35.08 13.82
N HIS A 733 13.31 36.22 13.20
CA HIS A 733 12.71 36.63 11.93
C HIS A 733 13.79 36.76 10.85
N PHE A 734 13.67 35.97 9.78
CA PHE A 734 14.68 35.86 8.73
C PHE A 734 14.23 36.43 7.38
N SER A 735 12.94 36.34 7.05
CA SER A 735 12.41 36.75 5.74
C SER A 735 10.90 36.99 5.82
N GLY A 736 10.38 37.75 4.86
CA GLY A 736 8.97 38.10 4.73
C GLY A 736 8.59 39.31 5.58
N THR A 737 7.28 39.55 5.70
CA THR A 737 6.71 40.53 6.61
C THR A 737 5.76 39.82 7.57
N THR A 738 6.13 39.79 8.85
CA THR A 738 5.30 39.23 9.93
C THR A 738 4.68 40.36 10.75
N ILE A 739 3.38 40.26 11.02
CA ILE A 739 2.61 41.21 11.81
C ILE A 739 2.18 40.54 13.11
N LEU A 740 2.71 41.00 14.24
CA LEU A 740 2.32 40.55 15.58
C LEU A 740 1.21 41.45 16.14
N THR A 741 0.02 40.91 16.34
CA THR A 741 -1.15 41.67 16.82
C THR A 741 -1.54 41.36 18.27
N ALA A 742 -1.01 40.28 18.85
CA ALA A 742 -1.36 39.83 20.19
C ALA A 742 -0.74 40.69 21.30
N ASN A 743 -1.25 40.54 22.52
CA ASN A 743 -0.65 41.15 23.71
C ASN A 743 0.32 40.18 24.40
N SER A 744 1.57 40.14 23.95
CA SER A 744 2.63 39.27 24.46
C SER A 744 3.48 39.92 25.56
N ASN A 745 2.84 40.68 26.47
CA ASN A 745 3.54 41.42 27.53
C ASN A 745 4.21 40.53 28.60
N THR A 746 3.92 39.23 28.60
CA THR A 746 4.54 38.24 29.51
C THR A 746 5.72 37.52 28.88
N PHE A 747 5.98 37.70 27.58
CA PHE A 747 7.20 37.23 26.94
C PHE A 747 8.40 37.98 27.53
N THR A 748 9.44 37.26 27.94
CA THR A 748 10.66 37.87 28.51
C THR A 748 11.93 37.43 27.79
N GLY A 749 11.77 36.73 26.67
CA GLY A 749 12.86 36.24 25.84
C GLY A 749 13.45 37.29 24.91
N THR A 750 14.24 36.80 23.95
CA THR A 750 14.90 37.63 22.93
C THR A 750 14.17 37.55 21.60
N THR A 751 13.95 38.68 20.95
CA THR A 751 13.50 38.75 19.55
C THR A 751 14.66 39.18 18.66
N ASN A 752 15.04 38.38 17.66
CA ASN A 752 16.07 38.71 16.69
C ASN A 752 15.45 38.95 15.32
N VAL A 753 15.55 40.17 14.81
CA VAL A 753 15.14 40.52 13.45
C VAL A 753 16.40 40.50 12.57
N ARG A 754 16.63 39.39 11.89
CA ARG A 754 17.82 39.15 11.06
C ARG A 754 17.62 39.46 9.58
N GLY A 755 16.38 39.50 9.14
CA GLY A 755 16.01 39.84 7.76
C GLY A 755 14.51 40.00 7.63
N GLY A 756 14.05 40.61 6.53
CA GLY A 756 12.64 40.95 6.34
C GLY A 756 12.13 41.99 7.34
N THR A 757 10.80 42.07 7.48
CA THR A 757 10.13 43.05 8.33
C THR A 757 9.33 42.36 9.44
N LEU A 758 9.65 42.66 10.69
CA LEU A 758 8.80 42.30 11.84
C LEU A 758 8.02 43.55 12.29
N ARG A 759 6.70 43.53 12.13
CA ARG A 759 5.80 44.61 12.53
C ARG A 759 5.07 44.26 13.82
N VAL A 760 5.23 45.07 14.86
CA VAL A 760 4.58 44.89 16.16
C VAL A 760 3.41 45.87 16.30
N ASP A 761 2.18 45.39 16.10
CA ASP A 761 0.96 46.18 16.24
C ASP A 761 0.26 45.96 17.59
N GLY A 762 0.56 44.85 18.26
CA GLY A 762 0.12 44.56 19.62
C GLY A 762 1.15 44.97 20.67
N THR A 763 1.42 44.05 21.61
CA THR A 763 2.52 44.18 22.57
C THR A 763 3.49 43.03 22.37
N LEU A 764 4.79 43.30 22.28
CA LEU A 764 5.84 42.30 22.26
C LEU A 764 6.76 42.47 23.48
N GLY A 765 6.74 41.48 24.37
CA GLY A 765 7.66 41.41 25.48
C GLY A 765 7.28 42.29 26.68
N GLY A 766 7.72 41.88 27.87
CA GLY A 766 7.63 42.61 29.13
C GLY A 766 8.99 43.12 29.61
N SER A 767 9.01 43.66 30.83
CA SER A 767 10.23 44.15 31.49
C SER A 767 11.24 43.01 31.66
N GLY A 768 12.31 43.03 30.85
CA GLY A 768 13.34 41.98 30.82
C GLY A 768 13.50 41.28 29.46
N SER A 769 12.55 41.47 28.53
CA SER A 769 12.74 41.07 27.14
C SER A 769 13.74 41.98 26.40
N THR A 770 14.28 41.48 25.29
CA THR A 770 15.14 42.24 24.38
C THR A 770 14.71 42.04 22.93
N ALA A 771 14.91 43.06 22.10
CA ALA A 771 14.77 42.97 20.66
C ALA A 771 16.07 43.44 19.99
N MET A 772 16.66 42.61 19.15
CA MET A 772 17.88 42.89 18.39
C MET A 772 17.57 42.95 16.90
N VAL A 773 17.82 44.09 16.28
CA VAL A 773 17.69 44.28 14.83
C VAL A 773 19.07 44.19 14.21
N SER A 774 19.30 43.14 13.42
CA SER A 774 20.58 42.89 12.75
C SER A 774 20.56 43.43 11.31
N ALA A 775 21.70 43.36 10.63
CA ALA A 775 21.85 43.79 9.25
C ALA A 775 20.79 43.19 8.32
N GLY A 776 20.03 44.05 7.62
CA GLY A 776 18.97 43.65 6.69
C GLY A 776 17.61 43.34 7.34
N GLY A 777 17.52 43.38 8.67
CA GLY A 777 16.26 43.31 9.41
C GLY A 777 15.61 44.68 9.58
N ILE A 778 14.28 44.70 9.52
CA ILE A 778 13.45 45.88 9.77
C ILE A 778 12.49 45.56 10.91
N LEU A 779 12.56 46.33 11.99
CA LEU A 779 11.58 46.28 13.08
C LEU A 779 10.67 47.50 12.99
N GLY A 780 9.36 47.29 12.98
CA GLY A 780 8.39 48.38 12.93
C GLY A 780 7.11 48.09 13.69
N GLY A 781 6.05 48.85 13.39
CA GLY A 781 4.72 48.68 13.98
C GLY A 781 4.29 49.84 14.88
N GLY A 782 2.97 49.95 15.07
CA GLY A 782 2.34 50.98 15.92
C GLY A 782 2.12 50.57 17.38
N GLY A 783 2.67 49.43 17.79
CA GLY A 783 2.41 48.78 19.07
C GLY A 783 3.37 49.18 20.19
N THR A 784 3.58 48.22 21.10
CA THR A 784 4.48 48.36 22.26
C THR A 784 5.49 47.23 22.31
N ILE A 785 6.77 47.55 22.51
CA ILE A 785 7.83 46.59 22.85
C ILE A 785 8.23 46.84 24.30
N GLY A 786 7.87 45.95 25.22
CA GLY A 786 8.10 46.16 26.65
C GLY A 786 9.56 46.01 27.10
N GLY A 787 10.45 45.58 26.19
CA GLY A 787 11.87 45.34 26.43
C GLY A 787 12.80 46.39 25.82
N HIS A 788 14.11 46.17 26.01
CA HIS A 788 15.15 46.99 25.38
C HIS A 788 15.28 46.65 23.89
N VAL A 789 15.27 47.66 23.03
CA VAL A 789 15.52 47.52 21.58
C VAL A 789 16.94 47.93 21.25
N THR A 790 17.71 47.05 20.61
CA THR A 790 19.01 47.39 20.02
C THR A 790 18.92 47.33 18.52
N VAL A 791 19.19 48.45 17.85
CA VAL A 791 19.31 48.54 16.40
C VAL A 791 20.79 48.45 16.05
N GLY A 792 21.22 47.24 15.70
CA GLY A 792 22.61 46.94 15.37
C GLY A 792 23.04 47.53 14.03
N SER A 793 24.33 47.40 13.74
CA SER A 793 24.91 47.85 12.47
C SER A 793 24.17 47.24 11.27
N GLY A 794 23.69 48.10 10.35
CA GLY A 794 22.91 47.72 9.18
C GLY A 794 21.44 47.33 9.45
N GLY A 795 20.98 47.35 10.70
CA GLY A 795 19.58 47.14 11.06
C GLY A 795 18.76 48.43 10.94
N THR A 796 17.44 48.29 10.74
CA THR A 796 16.52 49.42 10.59
C THR A 796 15.37 49.36 11.60
N LEU A 797 15.11 50.46 12.29
CA LEU A 797 13.89 50.67 13.07
C LEU A 797 12.99 51.66 12.33
N ALA A 798 11.76 51.24 12.00
CA ALA A 798 10.77 52.01 11.25
C ALA A 798 9.43 51.98 12.00
N PRO A 799 9.19 52.91 12.96
CA PRO A 799 7.95 52.93 13.73
C PRO A 799 6.71 53.02 12.84
N GLY A 800 5.58 52.53 13.34
CA GLY A 800 4.31 52.67 12.64
C GLY A 800 3.98 51.59 11.61
N SER A 801 2.95 51.85 10.84
CA SER A 801 2.37 50.97 9.81
C SER A 801 1.98 51.84 8.63
N SER A 802 2.98 52.53 8.07
CA SER A 802 2.91 53.95 7.72
C SER A 802 3.07 54.83 8.97
N ILE A 803 2.58 56.07 8.99
CA ILE A 803 2.77 56.96 10.14
C ILE A 803 2.18 56.39 11.43
N GLY A 804 3.01 56.32 12.48
CA GLY A 804 2.53 55.87 13.78
C GLY A 804 3.51 56.07 14.92
N THR A 805 3.28 55.32 16.00
CA THR A 805 4.15 55.35 17.18
C THR A 805 4.49 53.97 17.64
N LEU A 806 5.79 53.70 17.71
CA LEU A 806 6.29 52.51 18.38
C LEU A 806 6.68 52.88 19.80
N ASN A 807 6.06 52.23 20.77
CA ASN A 807 6.39 52.42 22.19
C ASN A 807 7.45 51.41 22.59
N VAL A 808 8.51 51.84 23.29
CA VAL A 808 9.59 50.94 23.76
C VAL A 808 9.93 51.20 25.22
N ALA A 809 10.55 50.23 25.90
CA ALA A 809 11.14 50.50 27.22
C ALA A 809 12.34 51.43 27.07
N ASP A 810 13.38 50.98 26.39
CA ASP A 810 14.62 51.70 26.11
C ASP A 810 15.08 51.35 24.69
N ALA A 811 15.89 52.21 24.05
CA ALA A 811 16.48 51.90 22.75
C ALA A 811 17.97 52.25 22.67
N THR A 812 18.73 51.45 21.91
CA THR A 812 20.12 51.73 21.53
C THR A 812 20.25 51.67 20.01
N PHE A 813 20.81 52.72 19.40
CA PHE A 813 21.22 52.75 18.01
C PHE A 813 22.73 52.62 17.93
N ASP A 814 23.22 51.57 17.28
CA ASP A 814 24.65 51.36 17.02
C ASP A 814 25.10 52.11 15.76
N ALA A 815 26.42 52.30 15.62
CA ALA A 815 26.98 52.91 14.41
C ALA A 815 26.56 52.14 13.15
N SER A 816 26.23 52.89 12.10
CA SER A 816 25.66 52.39 10.83
C SER A 816 24.29 51.69 10.94
N SER A 817 23.56 51.84 12.05
CA SER A 817 22.12 51.53 12.09
C SER A 817 21.31 52.60 11.36
N THR A 818 20.04 52.29 11.04
CA THR A 818 19.10 53.24 10.43
C THR A 818 17.86 53.42 11.32
N TYR A 819 17.49 54.67 11.60
CA TYR A 819 16.18 55.04 12.12
C TYR A 819 15.38 55.67 10.98
N ALA A 820 14.39 54.95 10.47
CA ALA A 820 13.53 55.40 9.37
C ALA A 820 12.30 56.10 9.93
N VAL A 821 11.96 57.26 9.38
CA VAL A 821 10.82 58.09 9.80
C VAL A 821 10.00 58.44 8.57
N GLU A 822 8.73 58.04 8.57
CA GLU A 822 7.73 58.49 7.61
C GLU A 822 7.13 59.82 8.05
N LEU A 823 6.96 60.75 7.11
CA LEU A 823 6.33 62.06 7.33
C LEU A 823 5.17 62.30 6.34
N ASN A 824 4.17 63.09 6.76
CA ASN A 824 3.16 63.66 5.88
C ASN A 824 3.02 65.17 6.04
N ASP A 825 2.23 65.75 5.15
CA ASP A 825 2.05 67.19 4.98
C ASP A 825 1.03 67.84 5.92
N GLY A 826 0.38 67.05 6.76
CA GLY A 826 -0.77 67.49 7.57
C GLY A 826 -0.40 68.33 8.81
N GLY A 827 0.89 68.61 9.03
CA GLY A 827 1.39 69.38 10.18
C GLY A 827 2.62 68.77 10.84
N PHE A 828 2.81 69.05 12.14
CA PHE A 828 3.97 68.61 12.94
C PHE A 828 3.54 67.86 14.21
N VAL A 829 2.33 67.28 14.22
CA VAL A 829 1.84 66.53 15.36
C VAL A 829 2.44 65.14 15.32
N ALA A 830 3.33 64.83 16.28
CA ALA A 830 3.92 63.51 16.43
C ALA A 830 2.84 62.41 16.45
N SER A 831 3.17 61.24 15.91
CA SER A 831 2.24 60.10 15.76
C SER A 831 1.14 60.27 14.71
N THR A 832 0.90 61.50 14.22
CA THR A 832 -0.16 61.81 13.24
C THR A 832 0.42 62.27 11.91
N ASN A 833 1.47 63.08 11.98
CA ASN A 833 2.15 63.62 10.80
C ASN A 833 3.57 63.10 10.63
N ASN A 834 4.09 62.38 11.62
CA ASN A 834 5.39 61.75 11.57
C ASN A 834 5.42 60.51 12.45
N ASP A 835 6.31 59.60 12.10
CA ASP A 835 6.68 58.50 12.97
C ASP A 835 7.32 58.99 14.26
N LEU A 836 6.96 58.32 15.35
CA LEU A 836 7.49 58.59 16.68
C LEU A 836 7.98 57.29 17.32
N LEU A 837 9.23 57.30 17.78
CA LEU A 837 9.72 56.36 18.77
C LEU A 837 9.48 56.96 20.17
N ASN A 838 8.62 56.31 20.95
CA ASN A 838 8.29 56.75 22.30
C ASN A 838 8.89 55.78 23.34
N ALA A 839 10.00 56.18 23.96
CA ALA A 839 10.70 55.40 24.98
C ALA A 839 10.32 55.83 26.40
N SER A 840 9.87 54.87 27.22
CA SER A 840 9.57 55.10 28.64
C SER A 840 10.81 55.25 29.52
N GLY A 841 11.96 54.80 29.03
CA GLY A 841 13.29 54.98 29.60
C GLY A 841 14.21 55.76 28.66
N GLY A 842 15.48 55.40 28.57
CA GLY A 842 16.52 56.12 27.83
C GLY A 842 16.66 55.68 26.38
N VAL A 843 17.10 56.60 25.54
CA VAL A 843 17.56 56.32 24.16
C VAL A 843 19.04 56.68 24.02
N THR A 844 19.85 55.69 23.65
CA THR A 844 21.29 55.85 23.42
C THR A 844 21.57 55.79 21.92
N ILE A 845 22.27 56.78 21.37
CA ILE A 845 22.60 56.90 19.95
C ILE A 845 24.12 56.95 19.81
N ASN A 846 24.72 55.84 19.41
CA ASN A 846 26.17 55.70 19.25
C ASN A 846 26.68 56.10 17.84
N GLY A 847 25.78 56.54 16.97
CA GLY A 847 26.00 56.84 15.56
C GLY A 847 24.84 56.31 14.70
N GLY A 848 25.06 56.15 13.40
CA GLY A 848 24.05 55.68 12.44
C GLY A 848 23.37 56.80 11.65
N THR A 849 22.35 56.44 10.89
CA THR A 849 21.63 57.37 10.00
C THR A 849 20.19 57.52 10.44
N LEU A 850 19.72 58.76 10.54
CA LEU A 850 18.30 59.07 10.60
C LEU A 850 17.84 59.33 9.16
N HIS A 851 16.92 58.49 8.67
CA HIS A 851 16.47 58.50 7.28
C HIS A 851 15.00 58.90 7.19
N VAL A 852 14.70 59.90 6.36
CA VAL A 852 13.37 60.48 6.26
C VAL A 852 12.72 60.06 4.95
N THR A 853 11.51 59.54 5.06
CA THR A 853 10.73 59.01 3.94
C THR A 853 9.32 59.61 3.92
N PRO A 854 8.67 59.69 2.75
CA PRO A 854 7.27 60.09 2.64
C PRO A 854 6.29 58.97 3.02
N GLU A 855 5.14 59.29 3.66
CA GLU A 855 4.10 58.34 4.14
C GLU A 855 3.62 57.30 3.10
N ASN A 856 3.57 57.69 1.83
CA ASN A 856 3.05 56.87 0.73
C ASN A 856 4.17 56.41 -0.23
N GLY A 857 5.44 56.55 0.17
CA GLY A 857 6.62 56.21 -0.63
C GLY A 857 6.77 56.97 -1.95
N THR A 858 5.88 57.92 -2.23
CA THR A 858 5.75 58.65 -3.50
C THR A 858 5.41 60.13 -3.29
N ASP A 859 5.37 60.60 -2.04
CA ASP A 859 5.12 61.99 -1.72
C ASP A 859 6.36 62.76 -2.16
N ASP A 860 6.07 63.68 -3.03
CA ASP A 860 6.99 64.42 -3.84
C ASP A 860 7.48 65.67 -3.08
N GLY A 861 7.02 65.86 -1.84
CA GLY A 861 7.33 66.98 -0.97
C GLY A 861 6.20 68.00 -0.90
N THR A 862 4.94 67.62 -1.22
CA THR A 862 3.96 68.54 -1.83
C THR A 862 3.56 69.79 -1.05
N THR A 863 3.80 69.75 0.25
CA THR A 863 3.04 70.57 1.20
C THR A 863 3.75 70.67 2.56
N TYR A 864 4.98 70.16 2.68
CA TYR A 864 5.79 70.27 3.89
C TYR A 864 6.16 71.73 4.14
N SER A 865 5.54 72.33 5.15
CA SER A 865 5.98 73.63 5.66
C SER A 865 7.30 73.44 6.42
N PRO A 866 8.27 74.38 6.32
CA PRO A 866 9.43 74.36 7.21
C PRO A 866 8.96 74.34 8.66
N GLY A 867 9.46 73.39 9.44
CA GLY A 867 9.10 73.25 10.83
C GLY A 867 9.76 72.04 11.45
N THR A 868 9.40 71.77 12.70
CA THR A 868 10.12 70.82 13.55
C THR A 868 9.19 69.68 13.97
N TYR A 869 9.56 68.47 13.59
CA TYR A 869 8.91 67.21 13.95
C TYR A 869 9.62 66.61 15.17
N THR A 870 8.88 66.15 16.17
CA THR A 870 9.45 65.33 17.25
C THR A 870 9.38 63.87 16.82
N VAL A 871 10.54 63.24 16.63
CA VAL A 871 10.64 61.89 16.06
C VAL A 871 11.10 60.85 17.09
N ILE A 872 11.77 61.28 18.16
CA ILE A 872 12.03 60.42 19.32
C ILE A 872 11.69 61.21 20.59
N THR A 873 11.00 60.56 21.52
CA THR A 873 10.82 61.05 22.89
C THR A 873 11.27 59.96 23.86
N ALA A 874 12.09 60.32 24.85
CA ALA A 874 12.68 59.42 25.82
C ALA A 874 12.57 59.99 27.24
N ALA A 875 11.74 59.38 28.10
CA ALA A 875 11.51 59.87 29.46
C ALA A 875 12.74 59.71 30.38
N GLY A 876 13.61 58.72 30.11
CA GLY A 876 14.91 58.54 30.74
C GLY A 876 16.03 59.39 30.12
N GLY A 877 15.71 60.16 29.08
CA GLY A 877 16.62 61.06 28.38
C GLY A 877 17.27 60.47 27.12
N VAL A 878 17.79 61.36 26.27
CA VAL A 878 18.54 61.01 25.05
C VAL A 878 20.03 61.23 25.27
N THR A 879 20.86 60.25 24.91
CA THR A 879 22.32 60.32 24.99
C THR A 879 22.96 60.01 23.65
N GLY A 880 23.81 60.91 23.14
CA GLY A 880 24.49 60.77 21.84
C GLY A 880 23.71 61.40 20.67
N THR A 881 24.19 61.20 19.45
CA THR A 881 23.63 61.80 18.20
C THR A 881 23.81 60.84 17.01
N PHE A 882 23.00 61.01 15.97
CA PHE A 882 23.20 60.29 14.70
C PHE A 882 24.43 60.85 13.96
N ASP A 883 25.05 60.03 13.10
CA ASP A 883 26.20 60.45 12.29
C ASP A 883 25.75 61.26 11.06
N ALA A 884 24.55 60.96 10.55
CA ALA A 884 23.99 61.59 9.37
C ALA A 884 22.46 61.64 9.42
N VAL A 885 21.91 62.67 8.77
CA VAL A 885 20.51 62.73 8.35
C VAL A 885 20.48 62.60 6.83
N THR A 886 19.61 61.74 6.33
CA THR A 886 19.38 61.52 4.90
C THR A 886 17.89 61.50 4.62
N ASP A 887 17.49 61.73 3.38
CA ASP A 887 16.09 61.76 3.03
C ASP A 887 15.86 61.41 1.55
N ASP A 888 14.63 61.01 1.25
CA ASP A 888 14.18 60.67 -0.11
C ASP A 888 13.57 61.89 -0.86
N PHE A 889 13.58 63.10 -0.28
CA PHE A 889 13.02 64.29 -0.90
C PHE A 889 14.07 64.98 -1.81
N ALA A 890 13.65 65.58 -2.92
CA ALA A 890 14.60 66.19 -3.87
C ALA A 890 14.99 67.63 -3.54
N PHE A 891 14.10 68.35 -2.82
CA PHE A 891 14.20 69.79 -2.61
C PHE A 891 14.07 70.22 -1.14
N LEU A 892 13.85 69.25 -0.24
CA LEU A 892 13.86 69.45 1.20
C LEU A 892 15.19 68.95 1.77
N ALA A 893 15.66 69.61 2.82
CA ALA A 893 16.77 69.17 3.63
C ALA A 893 16.31 69.07 5.07
N PHE A 894 16.76 68.00 5.72
CA PHE A 894 16.45 67.74 7.11
C PHE A 894 17.72 67.89 7.95
N THR A 895 17.57 68.61 9.05
CA THR A 895 18.60 68.69 10.09
C THR A 895 18.02 68.18 11.39
N ASP A 896 18.77 67.33 12.08
CA ASP A 896 18.42 66.84 13.40
C ASP A 896 18.69 67.89 14.48
N GLY A 897 17.91 67.83 15.56
CA GLY A 897 18.06 68.66 16.75
C GLY A 897 17.80 67.86 18.01
N TYR A 898 18.40 68.27 19.14
CA TYR A 898 18.39 67.50 20.37
C TYR A 898 18.10 68.37 21.59
N ASP A 899 17.26 67.86 22.50
CA ASP A 899 17.18 68.33 23.88
C ASP A 899 17.44 67.18 24.87
N ALA A 900 17.17 67.40 26.17
CA ALA A 900 17.42 66.38 27.19
C ALA A 900 16.57 65.10 27.02
N SER A 901 15.43 65.18 26.34
CA SER A 901 14.43 64.12 26.25
C SER A 901 13.93 63.84 24.83
N ASN A 902 14.29 64.64 23.83
CA ASN A 902 13.73 64.53 22.49
C ASN A 902 14.78 64.63 21.39
N VAL A 903 14.52 63.93 20.29
CA VAL A 903 15.16 64.14 18.98
C VAL A 903 14.14 64.75 18.04
N PHE A 904 14.57 65.80 17.37
CA PHE A 904 13.77 66.57 16.43
C PHE A 904 14.32 66.45 15.02
N LEU A 905 13.43 66.49 14.03
CA LEU A 905 13.75 66.73 12.63
C LEU A 905 13.24 68.12 12.26
N THR A 906 14.11 69.02 11.84
CA THR A 906 13.69 70.31 11.27
C THR A 906 13.78 70.24 9.75
N SER A 907 12.64 70.36 9.08
CA SER A 907 12.58 70.47 7.63
C SER A 907 12.93 71.90 7.20
N SER A 908 13.73 71.99 6.15
CA SER A 908 14.08 73.24 5.47
C SER A 908 14.09 73.02 3.97
N MET A 909 14.01 74.10 3.20
CA MET A 909 14.18 74.01 1.74
C MET A 909 15.68 73.92 1.44
N ASP A 910 16.13 72.85 0.78
CA ASP A 910 17.56 72.59 0.57
C ASP A 910 18.16 73.47 -0.54
N VAL A 911 17.36 73.83 -1.55
CA VAL A 911 17.89 74.50 -2.74
C VAL A 911 17.20 75.82 -3.09
N PRO A 912 17.98 76.86 -3.45
CA PRO A 912 17.47 78.13 -3.96
C PRO A 912 17.22 78.09 -5.48
N SER A 913 16.97 76.90 -6.04
CA SER A 913 16.91 76.66 -7.50
C SER A 913 16.26 75.30 -7.78
N PHE A 914 15.55 75.11 -8.90
CA PHE A 914 15.09 73.78 -9.35
C PHE A 914 16.04 73.13 -10.38
N CYS A 915 17.30 73.58 -10.41
CA CYS A 915 18.37 73.01 -11.22
C CYS A 915 19.31 72.18 -10.35
N LEU A 916 19.05 70.87 -10.24
CA LEU A 916 19.91 69.95 -9.51
C LEU A 916 21.10 69.47 -10.36
N ALA A 917 22.16 69.01 -9.68
CA ALA A 917 23.35 68.51 -10.34
C ALA A 917 23.04 67.27 -11.21
N GLY A 918 23.43 67.30 -12.49
CA GLY A 918 23.14 66.24 -13.47
C GLY A 918 21.97 66.54 -14.42
N TYR A 919 21.28 67.67 -14.23
CA TYR A 919 20.18 68.08 -15.10
C TYR A 919 20.70 68.61 -16.45
N THR A 920 19.91 68.39 -17.51
CA THR A 920 20.22 68.96 -18.83
C THR A 920 20.03 70.48 -18.82
N ALA A 921 20.63 71.17 -19.79
CA ALA A 921 20.48 72.62 -19.91
C ALA A 921 19.00 73.06 -19.99
N ASN A 922 18.14 72.27 -20.63
CA ASN A 922 16.73 72.59 -20.80
C ASN A 922 15.93 72.26 -19.53
N GLN A 923 16.25 71.18 -18.82
CA GLN A 923 15.71 70.89 -17.48
C GLN A 923 16.07 72.02 -16.50
N CYS A 924 17.33 72.44 -16.44
CA CYS A 924 17.75 73.55 -15.59
C CYS A 924 17.10 74.88 -15.97
N THR A 925 17.03 75.24 -17.25
CA THR A 925 16.40 76.50 -17.68
C THR A 925 14.91 76.53 -17.37
N THR A 926 14.24 75.40 -17.54
CA THR A 926 12.81 75.24 -17.23
C THR A 926 12.58 75.24 -15.72
N GLY A 927 13.41 74.50 -14.97
CA GLY A 927 13.40 74.48 -13.51
C GLY A 927 13.61 75.88 -12.94
N GLU A 928 14.61 76.62 -13.41
CA GLU A 928 14.84 78.02 -12.99
C GLU A 928 13.69 78.95 -13.40
N GLY A 929 13.09 78.71 -14.57
CA GLY A 929 11.90 79.42 -15.01
C GLY A 929 10.72 79.23 -14.04
N VAL A 930 10.47 77.98 -13.62
CA VAL A 930 9.44 77.66 -12.64
C VAL A 930 9.81 78.19 -11.26
N PHE A 931 11.06 78.03 -10.82
CA PHE A 931 11.57 78.53 -9.54
C PHE A 931 11.40 80.05 -9.41
N SER A 932 11.63 80.80 -10.50
CA SER A 932 11.49 82.27 -10.51
C SER A 932 10.07 82.79 -10.24
N ILE A 933 9.05 81.93 -10.36
CA ILE A 933 7.65 82.28 -10.06
C ILE A 933 7.47 82.46 -8.53
N GLY A 934 8.29 81.77 -7.72
CA GLY A 934 8.37 81.90 -6.26
C GLY A 934 7.13 81.47 -5.45
N SER A 935 5.98 81.24 -6.11
CA SER A 935 4.72 80.80 -5.49
C SER A 935 3.70 80.36 -6.57
N GLY A 936 2.64 79.65 -6.18
CA GLY A 936 1.55 79.25 -7.08
C GLY A 936 1.66 77.81 -7.59
N GLN A 937 0.58 77.30 -8.21
CA GLN A 937 0.39 75.86 -8.44
C GLN A 937 1.53 75.18 -9.20
N LEU A 938 2.14 75.85 -10.19
CA LEU A 938 3.25 75.28 -10.96
C LEU A 938 4.57 75.30 -10.20
N TYR A 939 4.86 76.38 -9.45
CA TYR A 939 6.04 76.45 -8.56
C TYR A 939 5.98 75.35 -7.52
N THR A 940 4.81 75.21 -6.88
CA THR A 940 4.52 74.15 -5.92
C THR A 940 4.68 72.79 -6.59
N ALA A 941 4.02 72.51 -7.71
CA ALA A 941 4.13 71.20 -8.38
C ALA A 941 5.55 70.77 -8.81
N VAL A 942 6.53 71.68 -8.96
CA VAL A 942 7.93 71.33 -9.27
C VAL A 942 8.81 71.29 -8.03
N LEU A 943 8.55 72.14 -7.02
CA LEU A 943 9.16 72.04 -5.68
C LEU A 943 8.95 70.68 -5.05
N ASN A 944 7.89 70.03 -5.50
CA ASN A 944 7.33 68.86 -4.93
C ASN A 944 7.52 67.71 -5.92
N LEU A 945 8.75 67.39 -6.31
CA LEU A 945 9.01 66.23 -7.14
C LEU A 945 10.09 65.42 -6.44
N SER A 946 9.98 64.09 -6.44
CA SER A 946 11.10 63.26 -6.05
C SER A 946 12.28 63.47 -7.01
N THR A 947 13.48 63.06 -6.59
CA THR A 947 14.69 63.29 -7.40
C THR A 947 14.59 62.61 -8.76
N ALA A 948 13.89 61.47 -8.83
CA ALA A 948 13.62 60.73 -10.05
C ALA A 948 12.54 61.38 -10.94
N GLU A 949 11.47 61.92 -10.35
CA GLU A 949 10.35 62.52 -11.09
C GLU A 949 10.68 63.94 -11.58
N ALA A 950 11.50 64.67 -10.84
CA ALA A 950 11.92 66.03 -11.18
C ALA A 950 12.60 66.08 -12.56
N HIS A 951 13.37 65.05 -12.93
CA HIS A 951 13.91 64.88 -14.29
C HIS A 951 12.81 64.81 -15.35
N VAL A 952 11.82 63.91 -15.16
CA VAL A 952 10.77 63.63 -16.14
C VAL A 952 9.82 64.81 -16.28
N ALA A 953 9.43 65.43 -15.17
CA ALA A 953 8.51 66.56 -15.19
C ALA A 953 9.14 67.80 -15.82
N LEU A 954 10.41 68.10 -15.53
CA LEU A 954 11.12 69.22 -16.16
C LEU A 954 11.37 68.97 -17.66
N ASP A 955 11.55 67.72 -18.09
CA ASP A 955 11.56 67.36 -19.52
C ASP A 955 10.21 67.62 -20.19
N GLN A 956 9.10 67.27 -19.53
CA GLN A 956 7.75 67.55 -20.04
C GLN A 956 7.45 69.06 -20.09
N LEU A 957 7.82 69.80 -19.05
CA LEU A 957 7.63 71.25 -18.94
C LEU A 957 8.52 72.05 -19.89
N SER A 958 9.73 71.56 -20.18
CA SER A 958 10.63 72.18 -21.16
C SER A 958 10.11 72.06 -22.60
N GLY A 959 9.15 71.14 -22.84
CA GLY A 959 8.56 70.91 -24.16
C GLY A 959 9.48 70.17 -25.15
N GLU A 960 10.57 69.55 -24.67
CA GLU A 960 11.56 68.84 -25.49
C GLU A 960 10.94 67.73 -26.37
N ILE A 961 9.89 67.06 -25.90
CA ILE A 961 9.12 66.07 -26.70
C ILE A 961 8.47 66.74 -27.93
N HIS A 962 8.01 67.99 -27.84
CA HIS A 962 7.40 68.69 -28.96
C HIS A 962 8.43 69.23 -29.95
N ALA A 963 9.60 69.67 -29.48
CA ALA A 963 10.71 70.11 -30.33
C ALA A 963 11.33 68.93 -31.11
N SER A 964 11.52 67.78 -30.46
CA SER A 964 12.00 66.55 -31.10
C SER A 964 10.94 65.90 -32.00
N ALA A 965 9.64 65.94 -31.65
CA ALA A 965 8.55 65.50 -32.54
C ALA A 965 8.34 66.42 -33.75
N GLN A 966 8.50 67.75 -33.61
CA GLN A 966 8.54 68.65 -34.77
C GLN A 966 9.75 68.36 -35.65
N THR A 967 10.92 68.06 -35.07
CA THR A 967 12.11 67.70 -35.86
C THR A 967 11.91 66.35 -36.57
N ALA A 968 11.27 65.37 -35.93
CA ALA A 968 10.88 64.10 -36.54
C ALA A 968 9.83 64.27 -37.64
N LEU A 969 8.80 65.12 -37.44
CA LEU A 969 7.80 65.46 -38.47
C LEU A 969 8.38 66.31 -39.62
N ILE A 970 9.37 67.16 -39.33
CA ILE A 970 10.13 67.91 -40.33
C ILE A 970 11.02 66.96 -41.14
N ASP A 971 11.66 65.98 -40.50
CA ASP A 971 12.45 64.96 -41.21
C ASP A 971 11.56 64.02 -42.03
N ASP A 972 10.35 63.68 -41.56
CA ASP A 972 9.37 62.91 -42.35
C ASP A 972 8.81 63.72 -43.54
N SER A 973 8.69 65.06 -43.40
CA SER A 973 8.27 65.97 -44.47
C SER A 973 9.27 66.07 -45.64
N ARG A 974 10.51 65.60 -45.46
CA ARG A 974 11.56 65.67 -46.49
C ARG A 974 11.18 64.87 -47.74
N PHE A 975 10.53 63.72 -47.57
CA PHE A 975 10.17 62.83 -48.67
C PHE A 975 9.09 63.43 -49.59
N ALA A 976 8.10 64.09 -49.00
CA ALA A 976 7.07 64.81 -49.77
C ALA A 976 7.64 66.06 -50.47
N ARG A 977 8.59 66.75 -49.81
CA ARG A 977 9.25 67.95 -50.33
C ARG A 977 10.21 67.63 -51.49
N GLU A 978 11.02 66.59 -51.37
CA GLU A 978 11.93 66.14 -52.43
C GLU A 978 11.14 65.65 -53.65
N THR A 979 10.06 64.89 -53.46
CA THR A 979 9.18 64.47 -54.57
C THR A 979 8.55 65.66 -55.30
N ALA A 980 8.17 66.72 -54.59
CA ALA A 980 7.64 67.95 -55.19
C ALA A 980 8.73 68.78 -55.89
N ILE A 981 9.94 68.84 -55.33
CA ILE A 981 11.09 69.56 -55.91
C ILE A 981 11.62 68.84 -57.16
N ASP A 982 11.68 67.51 -57.17
CA ASP A 982 12.09 66.75 -58.37
C ASP A 982 11.02 66.80 -59.47
N ARG A 983 9.72 66.83 -59.13
CA ARG A 983 8.65 67.15 -60.09
C ARG A 983 8.80 68.55 -60.69
N LEU A 984 9.21 69.53 -59.88
CA LEU A 984 9.45 70.90 -60.34
C LEU A 984 10.72 70.98 -61.21
N ARG A 985 11.78 70.22 -60.88
CA ARG A 985 13.01 70.15 -61.67
C ARG A 985 12.78 69.52 -63.05
N VAL A 986 12.00 68.44 -63.14
CA VAL A 986 11.59 67.81 -64.42
C VAL A 986 10.64 68.70 -65.25
N ALA A 987 9.82 69.54 -64.60
CA ALA A 987 8.92 70.46 -65.29
C ALA A 987 9.60 71.77 -65.77
N LEU A 988 10.81 72.10 -65.30
CA LEU A 988 11.53 73.35 -65.60
C LEU A 988 12.77 73.19 -66.50
N GLU A 989 13.13 71.98 -66.95
CA GLU A 989 14.24 71.75 -67.92
C GLU A 989 13.95 72.23 -69.36
N GLY A 990 12.97 73.13 -69.56
CA GLY A 990 12.53 73.61 -70.87
C GLY A 990 12.89 75.06 -71.24
N ILE A 991 13.58 75.85 -70.41
CA ILE A 991 13.90 77.25 -70.73
C ILE A 991 15.34 77.61 -70.31
N ALA A 992 16.30 77.24 -71.15
CA ALA A 992 17.60 77.91 -71.27
C ALA A 992 17.93 78.05 -72.76
N ALA A 993 18.21 79.28 -73.17
CA ALA A 993 18.31 79.76 -74.55
C ALA A 993 19.63 79.37 -75.25
N ASP A 994 19.57 79.10 -76.55
CA ASP A 994 20.70 79.36 -77.46
C ASP A 994 20.18 79.84 -78.84
N PRO A 995 20.76 80.89 -79.46
CA PRO A 995 20.19 81.61 -80.60
C PRO A 995 20.80 81.15 -81.92
N ASN A 996 19.96 80.72 -82.87
CA ASN A 996 20.01 81.00 -84.33
C ASN A 996 19.20 79.96 -85.15
N GLY A 997 17.99 80.35 -85.59
CA GLY A 997 17.44 80.02 -86.92
C GLY A 997 17.01 78.58 -87.29
N MET A 998 15.70 78.33 -87.16
CA MET A 998 14.80 77.52 -88.04
C MET A 998 15.05 76.03 -88.29
N SER A 999 14.23 75.18 -87.66
CA SER A 999 13.49 74.08 -88.34
C SER A 999 12.34 73.56 -87.47
N GLU A 1000 11.15 73.44 -88.05
CA GLU A 1000 9.95 72.81 -87.47
C GLU A 1000 10.19 71.34 -87.08
N ARG A 1001 9.62 70.87 -85.95
CA ARG A 1001 8.63 69.78 -85.96
C ARG A 1001 7.97 69.54 -84.60
N ARG A 1002 6.68 69.24 -84.67
CA ARG A 1002 5.72 68.99 -83.58
C ARG A 1002 5.80 67.55 -83.02
N ILE A 1003 5.52 67.50 -81.71
CA ILE A 1003 4.65 66.59 -80.93
C ILE A 1003 5.11 65.14 -80.72
N HIS A 1004 5.08 64.70 -79.45
CA HIS A 1004 4.21 63.58 -79.05
C HIS A 1004 3.79 63.65 -77.58
N ASP A 1005 2.46 63.63 -77.37
CA ASP A 1005 1.79 63.26 -76.13
C ASP A 1005 2.18 61.83 -75.73
N GLY A 1006 2.55 61.63 -74.46
CA GLY A 1006 2.78 60.32 -73.87
C GLY A 1006 2.53 60.36 -72.37
N PHE A 1007 1.63 59.50 -71.89
CA PHE A 1007 1.41 59.21 -70.48
C PHE A 1007 2.72 58.79 -69.80
N ALA A 1008 3.10 59.46 -68.70
CA ALA A 1008 4.24 59.06 -67.88
C ALA A 1008 3.76 58.36 -66.60
N PHE A 1009 4.10 57.08 -66.45
CA PHE A 1009 3.86 56.28 -65.25
C PHE A 1009 5.16 56.27 -64.42
N TRP A 1010 5.08 56.54 -63.12
CA TRP A 1010 6.22 56.48 -62.20
C TRP A 1010 5.80 55.78 -60.90
N GLY A 1011 6.71 54.99 -60.33
CA GLY A 1011 6.54 54.31 -59.06
C GLY A 1011 7.86 54.27 -58.31
N GLN A 1012 7.83 54.49 -56.99
CA GLN A 1012 9.00 54.51 -56.13
C GLN A 1012 8.69 53.66 -54.89
N GLY A 1013 9.58 52.71 -54.56
CA GLY A 1013 9.49 51.89 -53.36
C GLY A 1013 10.11 52.61 -52.17
N PHE A 1014 9.43 52.61 -51.03
CA PHE A 1014 9.91 53.23 -49.79
C PHE A 1014 10.27 52.14 -48.77
N GLY A 1015 11.37 52.36 -48.04
CA GLY A 1015 11.72 51.60 -46.85
C GLY A 1015 12.60 52.45 -45.93
N SER A 1016 12.27 52.51 -44.64
CA SER A 1016 13.12 53.09 -43.60
C SER A 1016 13.40 52.05 -42.52
N TRP A 1017 14.62 52.06 -41.99
CA TRP A 1017 14.99 51.33 -40.78
C TRP A 1017 15.03 52.35 -39.63
N GLY A 1018 14.02 52.34 -38.76
CA GLY A 1018 14.02 53.14 -37.53
C GLY A 1018 14.57 52.33 -36.37
N ARG A 1019 15.55 52.89 -35.64
CA ARG A 1019 15.89 52.46 -34.27
C ARG A 1019 15.17 53.39 -33.31
N SER A 1020 14.25 52.85 -32.52
CA SER A 1020 13.72 53.48 -31.32
C SER A 1020 14.43 52.83 -30.13
N GLU A 1021 15.36 53.55 -29.49
CA GLU A 1021 15.79 53.19 -28.14
C GLU A 1021 14.68 53.62 -27.18
N LEU A 1022 13.83 52.67 -26.78
CA LEU A 1022 13.15 52.77 -25.49
C LEU A 1022 14.23 52.52 -24.43
N ALA A 1023 14.53 53.55 -23.64
CA ALA A 1023 15.17 53.33 -22.35
C ALA A 1023 14.14 52.63 -21.45
N VAL A 1024 14.19 51.29 -21.43
CA VAL A 1024 13.70 50.51 -20.30
C VAL A 1024 14.71 50.73 -19.19
N LEU A 1025 14.21 51.09 -18.01
CA LEU A 1025 14.96 51.16 -16.77
C LEU A 1025 15.66 49.79 -16.55
N GLU A 1026 16.95 49.70 -16.87
CA GLU A 1026 17.79 48.60 -16.43
C GLU A 1026 18.06 48.82 -14.94
N THR A 1027 17.47 47.98 -14.09
CA THR A 1027 17.96 47.81 -12.72
C THR A 1027 19.28 47.02 -12.78
N PRO A 1028 20.36 47.51 -12.14
CA PRO A 1028 21.67 46.87 -12.20
C PRO A 1028 21.71 45.63 -11.30
N LEU A 1029 22.01 44.47 -11.90
CA LEU A 1029 22.44 43.29 -11.15
C LEU A 1029 23.79 43.56 -10.49
N ARG A 1030 23.88 43.27 -9.19
CA ARG A 1030 25.09 43.43 -8.37
C ARG A 1030 26.19 42.46 -8.85
N PRO A 1031 27.49 42.80 -8.70
CA PRO A 1031 28.58 41.92 -9.09
C PRO A 1031 28.72 40.78 -8.07
N GLY A 1032 28.33 39.57 -8.46
CA GLY A 1032 28.43 38.37 -7.62
C GLY A 1032 28.10 37.06 -8.33
N ASP A 1033 27.23 37.07 -9.34
CA ASP A 1033 26.70 35.84 -9.96
C ASP A 1033 27.40 35.43 -11.28
N ALA A 1034 28.58 35.97 -11.55
CA ALA A 1034 29.28 35.77 -12.83
C ALA A 1034 30.35 34.66 -12.81
N GLU A 1035 30.15 33.58 -12.06
CA GLU A 1035 31.04 32.41 -12.10
C GLU A 1035 30.32 31.04 -12.02
N ALA A 1036 29.18 30.90 -12.71
CA ALA A 1036 28.54 29.59 -12.91
C ALA A 1036 28.01 29.30 -14.33
N ILE A 1037 28.19 30.21 -15.31
CA ILE A 1037 27.70 30.02 -16.69
C ILE A 1037 28.80 30.31 -17.73
N ARG A 1038 30.01 29.76 -17.53
CA ARG A 1038 31.07 29.68 -18.58
C ARG A 1038 31.97 28.44 -18.51
N ARG A 1039 31.45 27.28 -18.11
CA ARG A 1039 32.07 25.97 -18.42
C ARG A 1039 31.02 24.95 -18.82
N GLY A 1040 30.55 25.07 -20.06
CA GLY A 1040 29.58 24.16 -20.68
C GLY A 1040 29.76 24.07 -22.19
N ALA A 1041 31.01 24.14 -22.65
CA ALA A 1041 31.40 23.80 -24.02
C ALA A 1041 32.91 23.52 -24.01
N ASP A 1042 33.27 22.24 -23.86
CA ASP A 1042 34.39 21.56 -24.53
C ASP A 1042 34.68 20.25 -23.81
N GLY A 1043 34.27 19.15 -24.45
CA GLY A 1043 34.55 17.80 -23.94
C GLY A 1043 36.03 17.43 -24.08
N ARG A 1044 36.61 16.87 -23.00
CA ARG A 1044 37.65 15.82 -23.00
C ARG A 1044 38.03 15.44 -21.56
N GLY A 1045 37.88 14.15 -21.24
CA GLY A 1045 38.90 13.30 -20.61
C GLY A 1045 39.24 13.48 -19.12
N ASP A 1046 38.90 12.41 -18.38
CA ASP A 1046 39.58 11.80 -17.22
C ASP A 1046 39.48 12.43 -15.81
N GLY A 1047 39.02 11.58 -14.88
CA GLY A 1047 39.69 11.35 -13.60
C GLY A 1047 38.93 11.68 -12.32
N ASP A 1048 38.23 10.68 -11.77
CA ASP A 1048 37.90 10.44 -10.36
C ASP A 1048 37.28 11.55 -9.48
N LEU A 1049 36.05 11.34 -9.01
CA LEU A 1049 35.73 11.34 -7.57
C LEU A 1049 34.36 10.71 -7.26
N ASN A 1050 34.36 9.72 -6.37
CA ASN A 1050 33.18 9.15 -5.71
C ASN A 1050 32.53 10.17 -4.75
N LEU A 1051 31.22 10.42 -4.85
CA LEU A 1051 30.36 10.73 -3.71
C LEU A 1051 28.86 10.66 -4.07
N PHE A 1052 28.15 9.73 -3.41
CA PHE A 1052 26.69 9.61 -3.17
C PHE A 1052 25.69 10.12 -4.23
N ALA A 1053 25.02 9.16 -4.89
CA ALA A 1053 23.85 9.38 -5.71
C ALA A 1053 22.56 9.30 -4.86
N ALA A 1054 21.87 10.42 -4.71
CA ALA A 1054 20.43 10.51 -4.39
C ALA A 1054 19.92 11.93 -4.71
N ASP A 1055 19.91 12.31 -5.99
CA ASP A 1055 19.18 13.50 -6.46
C ASP A 1055 19.06 13.49 -7.99
N ALA A 1056 18.09 12.73 -8.51
CA ALA A 1056 17.70 12.79 -9.92
C ALA A 1056 16.31 12.16 -10.15
N LEU A 1057 15.28 12.63 -9.43
CA LEU A 1057 13.88 12.39 -9.84
C LEU A 1057 12.92 13.46 -9.30
N LYS A 1058 13.20 14.74 -9.59
CA LYS A 1058 12.22 15.83 -9.39
C LYS A 1058 12.37 16.88 -10.49
N TRP A 1059 12.14 16.52 -11.75
CA TRP A 1059 11.91 17.51 -12.82
C TRP A 1059 11.24 16.86 -14.03
N PHE A 1060 9.93 16.57 -13.94
CA PHE A 1060 8.99 16.53 -15.08
C PHE A 1060 7.60 16.20 -14.53
N ILE A 1061 6.76 17.21 -14.31
CA ILE A 1061 5.29 17.27 -14.42
C ILE A 1061 4.90 18.62 -13.79
N ARG A 1062 4.64 19.63 -14.64
CA ARG A 1062 3.80 20.81 -14.36
C ARG A 1062 3.83 21.72 -15.60
N SER A 1063 2.94 21.46 -16.55
CA SER A 1063 2.41 22.48 -17.46
C SER A 1063 1.25 21.93 -18.30
N ARG A 1064 0.03 22.06 -17.78
CA ARG A 1064 -1.18 22.23 -18.60
C ARG A 1064 -2.15 23.15 -17.86
N ILE A 1065 -2.05 24.44 -18.14
CA ILE A 1065 -3.16 25.37 -18.00
C ILE A 1065 -3.59 25.68 -19.44
N VAL A 1066 -4.79 25.24 -19.78
CA VAL A 1066 -5.49 25.64 -21.02
C VAL A 1066 -6.07 27.02 -20.76
N VAL A 1067 -5.53 28.01 -21.47
CA VAL A 1067 -6.16 29.33 -21.64
C VAL A 1067 -6.92 29.28 -22.96
N GLU A 1068 -8.25 29.19 -22.93
CA GLU A 1068 -9.08 29.55 -24.08
C GLU A 1068 -9.73 30.92 -23.86
N ARG A 1069 -9.39 31.81 -24.79
CA ARG A 1069 -9.85 33.19 -24.90
C ARG A 1069 -11.33 33.25 -25.31
N SER A 1070 -12.03 34.18 -24.68
CA SER A 1070 -13.27 34.78 -25.17
C SER A 1070 -13.04 35.57 -26.47
N GLY A 1071 -13.96 35.41 -27.42
CA GLY A 1071 -14.05 36.18 -28.66
C GLY A 1071 -15.46 36.08 -29.24
N SER A 1072 -16.14 37.22 -29.34
CA SER A 1072 -17.56 37.37 -29.72
C SER A 1072 -17.87 37.07 -31.19
N ALA A 1073 -19.08 36.57 -31.49
CA ALA A 1073 -19.82 36.92 -32.70
C ALA A 1073 -21.32 36.49 -32.67
N ILE A 1074 -22.20 37.50 -32.57
CA ILE A 1074 -23.46 37.74 -33.32
C ILE A 1074 -24.48 36.60 -33.54
N GLY A 1075 -25.74 36.80 -33.12
CA GLY A 1075 -26.89 36.21 -33.83
C GLY A 1075 -28.19 35.93 -33.07
N ARG A 1076 -29.05 36.96 -32.94
CA ARG A 1076 -30.52 36.94 -33.14
C ARG A 1076 -31.46 35.94 -32.41
N GLU A 1077 -32.36 36.57 -31.63
CA GLU A 1077 -33.84 36.45 -31.66
C GLU A 1077 -34.59 35.21 -31.11
N VAL A 1078 -35.45 35.50 -30.11
CA VAL A 1078 -36.89 35.13 -29.96
C VAL A 1078 -37.29 34.29 -28.72
N VAL A 1079 -37.86 35.02 -27.75
CA VAL A 1079 -39.14 34.81 -27.01
C VAL A 1079 -39.36 33.58 -26.12
N GLY A 1080 -39.54 33.85 -24.82
CA GLY A 1080 -40.72 33.39 -24.06
C GLY A 1080 -40.45 32.61 -22.74
N PRO A 1081 -41.30 32.76 -21.70
CA PRO A 1081 -40.81 32.85 -20.31
C PRO A 1081 -41.41 31.84 -19.29
N GLU A 1082 -40.79 31.82 -18.09
CA GLU A 1082 -41.31 31.45 -16.74
C GLU A 1082 -41.43 29.94 -16.32
N PRO A 1083 -41.67 29.59 -15.01
CA PRO A 1083 -40.77 29.79 -13.86
C PRO A 1083 -40.76 28.59 -12.83
N VAL A 1084 -39.82 28.64 -11.87
CA VAL A 1084 -39.90 28.26 -10.42
C VAL A 1084 -40.69 27.02 -9.99
N VAL A 1085 -40.04 26.08 -9.25
CA VAL A 1085 -40.47 25.60 -7.91
C VAL A 1085 -39.27 25.09 -7.09
N PHE A 1086 -38.98 25.77 -5.98
CA PHE A 1086 -38.27 25.23 -4.80
C PHE A 1086 -39.17 24.21 -4.10
N HIS A 1087 -38.63 23.10 -3.60
CA HIS A 1087 -39.07 22.54 -2.32
C HIS A 1087 -37.92 21.84 -1.58
N ASP A 1088 -37.68 22.39 -0.40
CA ASP A 1088 -36.96 21.86 0.75
C ASP A 1088 -37.66 20.60 1.28
N HIS A 1089 -36.89 19.56 1.62
CA HIS A 1089 -37.07 18.86 2.90
C HIS A 1089 -35.89 17.95 3.26
N ARG A 1090 -35.29 18.30 4.40
CA ARG A 1090 -34.54 17.43 5.32
C ARG A 1090 -35.31 16.12 5.63
N ILE A 1091 -34.58 15.03 5.90
CA ILE A 1091 -34.47 14.36 7.22
C ILE A 1091 -33.69 13.03 7.08
N HIS A 1092 -32.71 12.89 7.97
CA HIS A 1092 -32.06 11.70 8.56
C HIS A 1092 -32.14 10.31 7.91
N GLY A 1093 -30.94 9.74 7.77
CA GLY A 1093 -30.60 8.32 7.81
C GLY A 1093 -29.11 8.21 8.06
#